data_AF-A0A1F7GLB2-F1
#
_entry.id   AF-A0A1F7GLB2-F1
#
_cell.length_a   1.000
_cell.length_b   1.000
_cell.length_c   1.000
_cell.angle_alpha   90.00
_cell.angle_beta   90.00
_cell.angle_gamma   90.00
#
_symmetry.space_group_name_H-M   'P 1'
#
loop_
_entity.id
_entity.type
_entity.pdbx_description
1 polymer ?
#
loop_
_entity_poly.entity_id
_entity_poly.type
_entity_poly.pdbx_seq_one_letter_code
_entity_poly.pdbx_strand_id
1 'polypeptide(L)'
;MDDESRERSQNPPTKDNFAREKIFLAEQAADGLTVVPGTSWAFHYPHGIAARTTTLAELLTGKVTSEDVVADLRPDAFTYALADLEGQGLSSVAGRVRDVSNYVKHYDYARFAQFVSGMNGTGTTPEVAQSLYDGIAQSRIRRKMIDAYGYTGRKQIEEALRLDAERTVQQMSSLPTVERVLSALKMNWMAGDQFARSEQRDQVVEQLSPEERELYDQLKDAYQEYVKKGDETAYTKLVAGIKESIPSIQQKPQTSERDESQEQLEQDLEPYKDQAVPPGTEGDPAIPPEDSDEYHSSPPISGESKEQAGTRPFFEITPSGSSTKPLTGYYSSGRKSYYDIDRKTWSKKKQLRAYTSSLPGTQRQTISGITNAGLKSVPIPNGYDLDLSSLTFSGASPEIFRDQNGCFYIKTDGNSTFSIDFLKQDIPFVGPPIAEDSTPIHVGHLSGDTEKMMSAVTGGILEKSEQLRRYLLSKHFYPGDGDLQMAQALQYKLRSESTGDTYVQNLDTSEYLECYSANTLYIAMLRKVGISARLVVGHKVEGAKDGKAIIDSQTGHAWTEVWDGTAWRRMDATPRPKQQKKDQQGDSDSPTEEAQDGGVEKQDGGAEKQDGEQGQMGEASDQDIAEGESELDNAQQLSEQMSAQKQSLDQRLEDAKSFQDVKDLLKEAEDSELFDDMKEDVKERAQAKEEQMKEVIKESLDEMVQDGFLDEERREELEKQLEESQLQELDRIREQIERESSAYNEYQEIKEEVAPLVDKWFDYFVERLPKQDEVDVDEDALTRQGSFNRHSVMKPRNLLFGTVKNPRIIRPSIKPKFLASIMVDVSGSMKGDKLTMARKQLIFYNELFSRISSEFGFIRYANTMFSDTVTELKGFDQDYESPIRHDWGDGSRSTIKARLMQALHTQGGTNMLPAIQKAAADLNREMLEYPDYASAFYFIGDGEDTQGNSQQISEFLRLREEERGFGGHMVSAIMLGDEPQRIELAKIFGDENTTVAPNFDTLIEQSMYKFDEDIEAYLADKTI
;
A
#
# COMPACT_ATOMS: atom_id res chain seq x y z
N MET A 1 -23.10 -17.38 -65.24
CA MET A 1 -23.62 -16.05 -65.61
C MET A 1 -24.30 -15.56 -64.35
N ASP A 2 -23.66 -14.82 -63.45
CA ASP A 2 -22.55 -13.88 -63.66
C ASP A 2 -21.51 -13.90 -62.54
N ASP A 3 -20.36 -13.36 -62.92
CA ASP A 3 -19.02 -13.48 -62.34
C ASP A 3 -18.64 -12.19 -61.58
N GLU A 4 -19.42 -11.82 -60.56
CA GLU A 4 -19.15 -10.64 -59.71
C GLU A 4 -19.50 -10.92 -58.24
N SER A 5 -18.54 -11.43 -57.46
CA SER A 5 -18.46 -11.24 -55.99
C SER A 5 -17.24 -11.94 -55.35
N ARG A 6 -16.11 -12.00 -56.06
CA ARG A 6 -14.80 -12.38 -55.47
C ARG A 6 -13.97 -11.15 -55.18
N GLU A 7 -14.37 -10.40 -54.16
CA GLU A 7 -13.48 -9.47 -53.44
C GLU A 7 -14.10 -9.19 -52.06
N ARG A 8 -13.91 -10.14 -51.14
CA ARG A 8 -14.01 -9.89 -49.70
C ARG A 8 -12.67 -10.25 -49.07
N SER A 9 -11.88 -9.20 -48.86
CA SER A 9 -10.91 -9.01 -47.78
C SER A 9 -10.74 -10.24 -46.86
N GLN A 10 -9.77 -11.09 -47.17
CA GLN A 10 -9.15 -11.94 -46.16
C GLN A 10 -8.24 -11.03 -45.34
N ASN A 11 -8.73 -10.53 -44.21
CA ASN A 11 -7.83 -10.04 -43.18
C ASN A 11 -6.95 -11.21 -42.73
N PRO A 12 -5.63 -11.03 -42.54
CA PRO A 12 -4.80 -12.05 -41.90
C PRO A 12 -5.39 -12.35 -40.51
N PRO A 13 -5.26 -13.59 -39.99
CA PRO A 13 -5.62 -13.87 -38.61
C PRO A 13 -4.84 -12.91 -37.72
N THR A 14 -5.56 -12.09 -36.96
CA THR A 14 -4.99 -11.22 -35.94
C THR A 14 -4.07 -12.08 -35.07
N LYS A 15 -2.79 -11.71 -34.97
CA LYS A 15 -1.86 -12.32 -34.02
C LYS A 15 -2.52 -12.25 -32.65
N ASP A 16 -2.75 -13.41 -32.03
CA ASP A 16 -3.14 -13.46 -30.63
C ASP A 16 -1.91 -13.06 -29.82
N ASN A 17 -1.86 -11.80 -29.41
CA ASN A 17 -0.72 -11.19 -28.72
C ASN A 17 -0.38 -11.90 -27.39
N PHE A 18 -1.29 -12.74 -26.86
CA PHE A 18 -1.14 -13.43 -25.57
C PHE A 18 -1.16 -14.95 -25.68
N ALA A 19 -0.90 -15.52 -26.86
CA ALA A 19 -0.99 -16.97 -27.06
C ALA A 19 -0.06 -17.78 -26.12
N ARG A 20 1.12 -17.25 -25.77
CA ARG A 20 2.10 -17.92 -24.90
C ARG A 20 1.69 -17.80 -23.43
N GLU A 21 1.23 -16.62 -23.04
CA GLU A 21 0.76 -16.25 -21.72
C GLU A 21 -0.48 -17.06 -21.35
N LYS A 22 -1.39 -17.27 -22.30
CA LYS A 22 -2.58 -18.12 -22.13
C LYS A 22 -2.22 -19.56 -21.81
N ILE A 23 -1.18 -20.10 -22.44
CA ILE A 23 -0.68 -21.46 -22.20
C ILE A 23 0.00 -21.54 -20.83
N PHE A 24 0.88 -20.58 -20.53
CA PHE A 24 1.54 -20.50 -19.22
C PHE A 24 0.54 -20.45 -18.06
N LEU A 25 -0.50 -19.62 -18.15
CA LEU A 25 -1.54 -19.52 -17.12
C LEU A 25 -2.36 -20.81 -16.99
N ALA A 26 -2.60 -21.53 -18.08
CA ALA A 26 -3.25 -22.84 -18.03
C ALA A 26 -2.38 -23.88 -17.29
N GLU A 27 -1.05 -23.77 -17.40
CA GLU A 27 -0.09 -24.65 -16.72
C GLU A 27 0.11 -24.29 -15.23
N GLN A 28 -0.24 -23.07 -14.81
CA GLN A 28 -0.24 -22.69 -13.38
C GLN A 28 -1.41 -23.28 -12.59
N ALA A 29 -2.36 -23.92 -13.26
CA ALA A 29 -3.52 -24.51 -12.62
C ALA A 29 -3.15 -25.76 -11.80
N ALA A 30 -3.81 -25.93 -10.66
CA ALA A 30 -3.75 -27.15 -9.88
C ALA A 30 -4.44 -28.32 -10.61
N ASP A 31 -3.93 -29.54 -10.41
CA ASP A 31 -4.50 -30.77 -10.97
C ASP A 31 -6.04 -30.86 -10.78
N GLY A 32 -6.75 -30.94 -11.90
CA GLY A 32 -8.21 -31.11 -11.94
C GLY A 32 -9.03 -29.81 -12.01
N LEU A 33 -8.40 -28.64 -12.22
CA LEU A 33 -9.09 -27.39 -12.58
C LEU A 33 -8.56 -26.88 -13.94
N THR A 34 -9.44 -26.63 -14.90
CA THR A 34 -9.05 -26.10 -16.21
C THR A 34 -9.04 -24.57 -16.18
N VAL A 35 -7.92 -23.92 -16.49
CA VAL A 35 -7.85 -22.45 -16.53
C VAL A 35 -7.90 -21.94 -17.97
N VAL A 36 -8.82 -21.01 -18.27
CA VAL A 36 -9.07 -20.51 -19.62
C VAL A 36 -9.26 -18.98 -19.65
N PRO A 37 -8.93 -18.30 -20.76
CA PRO A 37 -9.18 -16.87 -20.89
C PRO A 37 -10.69 -16.58 -21.01
N GLY A 38 -11.13 -15.49 -20.41
CA GLY A 38 -12.51 -14.99 -20.45
C GLY A 38 -12.58 -13.46 -20.35
N THR A 39 -13.81 -12.94 -20.21
CA THR A 39 -14.06 -11.50 -20.01
C THR A 39 -14.06 -11.10 -18.54
N SER A 40 -14.11 -12.06 -17.63
CA SER A 40 -14.13 -11.85 -16.17
C SER A 40 -13.57 -13.08 -15.44
N TRP A 41 -13.25 -12.89 -14.16
CA TRP A 41 -12.81 -13.95 -13.27
C TRP A 41 -14.01 -14.73 -12.75
N ALA A 42 -14.17 -16.00 -13.14
CA ALA A 42 -15.35 -16.79 -12.77
C ALA A 42 -15.08 -18.30 -12.74
N PHE A 43 -15.79 -19.03 -11.87
CA PHE A 43 -15.78 -20.49 -11.86
C PHE A 43 -16.85 -21.07 -12.79
N HIS A 44 -16.47 -22.13 -13.49
CA HIS A 44 -17.36 -23.02 -14.19
C HIS A 44 -17.58 -24.28 -13.33
N TYR A 45 -18.81 -24.81 -13.37
CA TYR A 45 -19.20 -26.02 -12.68
C TYR A 45 -19.77 -27.03 -13.69
N PRO A 46 -19.58 -28.35 -13.49
CA PRO A 46 -19.96 -29.38 -14.46
C PRO A 46 -21.42 -29.32 -14.94
N HIS A 47 -22.35 -28.89 -14.06
CA HIS A 47 -23.78 -28.77 -14.35
C HIS A 47 -24.27 -27.30 -14.38
N GLY A 48 -23.35 -26.34 -14.34
CA GLY A 48 -23.62 -24.90 -14.32
C GLY A 48 -23.98 -24.32 -12.95
N ILE A 49 -23.86 -22.99 -12.83
CA ILE A 49 -24.07 -22.25 -11.57
C ILE A 49 -25.50 -22.39 -11.04
N ALA A 50 -26.51 -22.41 -11.93
CA ALA A 50 -27.91 -22.57 -11.54
C ALA A 50 -28.20 -23.95 -10.92
N ALA A 51 -27.58 -25.01 -11.45
CA ALA A 51 -27.70 -26.35 -10.89
C ALA A 51 -27.03 -26.42 -9.51
N ARG A 52 -25.81 -25.90 -9.37
CA ARG A 52 -25.11 -25.83 -8.07
C ARG A 52 -25.91 -25.10 -7.01
N THR A 53 -26.51 -23.96 -7.37
CA THR A 53 -27.35 -23.17 -6.46
C THR A 53 -28.57 -23.98 -5.99
N THR A 54 -29.18 -24.72 -6.92
CA THR A 54 -30.30 -25.64 -6.61
C THR A 54 -29.85 -26.77 -5.69
N THR A 55 -28.70 -27.41 -5.97
CA THR A 55 -28.12 -28.46 -5.14
C THR A 55 -27.84 -27.99 -3.71
N LEU A 56 -27.29 -26.78 -3.54
CA LEU A 56 -27.06 -26.20 -2.20
C LEU A 56 -28.37 -25.93 -1.45
N ALA A 57 -29.40 -25.43 -2.13
CA ALA A 57 -30.73 -25.23 -1.52
C ALA A 57 -31.40 -26.55 -1.12
N GLU A 58 -31.25 -27.61 -1.93
CA GLU A 58 -31.76 -28.94 -1.61
C GLU A 58 -30.99 -29.58 -0.44
N LEU A 59 -29.68 -29.37 -0.37
CA LEU A 59 -28.82 -29.85 0.71
C LEU A 59 -29.16 -29.16 2.04
N LEU A 60 -29.39 -27.84 2.00
CA LEU A 60 -29.77 -27.02 3.15
C LEU A 60 -31.16 -27.37 3.68
N THR A 61 -32.06 -27.84 2.82
CA THR A 61 -33.41 -28.31 3.21
C THR A 61 -33.46 -29.81 3.56
N GLY A 62 -32.33 -30.52 3.46
CA GLY A 62 -32.23 -31.94 3.75
C GLY A 62 -32.91 -32.87 2.72
N LYS A 63 -33.17 -32.37 1.50
CA LYS A 63 -33.76 -33.16 0.40
C LYS A 63 -32.75 -34.09 -0.27
N VAL A 64 -31.48 -33.73 -0.22
CA VAL A 64 -30.33 -34.51 -0.72
C VAL A 64 -29.28 -34.65 0.39
N THR A 65 -28.47 -35.71 0.33
CA THR A 65 -27.43 -35.94 1.35
C THR A 65 -26.10 -35.30 0.95
N SER A 66 -25.25 -35.00 1.93
CA SER A 66 -23.92 -34.40 1.69
C SER A 66 -23.00 -35.31 0.87
N GLU A 67 -23.20 -36.62 0.90
CA GLU A 67 -22.41 -37.62 0.17
C GLU A 67 -22.74 -37.64 -1.34
N ASP A 68 -23.98 -37.33 -1.70
CA ASP A 68 -24.47 -37.43 -3.08
C ASP A 68 -24.08 -36.21 -3.95
N VAL A 69 -23.68 -35.09 -3.34
CA VAL A 69 -23.57 -33.79 -4.01
C VAL A 69 -22.14 -33.25 -4.15
N VAL A 70 -21.14 -33.88 -3.51
CA VAL A 70 -19.75 -33.38 -3.46
C VAL A 70 -19.17 -33.14 -4.86
N ALA A 71 -19.47 -34.03 -5.81
CA ALA A 71 -18.98 -33.92 -7.19
C ALA A 71 -19.56 -32.72 -7.94
N ASP A 72 -20.77 -32.27 -7.59
CA ASP A 72 -21.45 -31.13 -8.23
C ASP A 72 -21.02 -29.77 -7.65
N LEU A 73 -20.41 -29.77 -6.46
CA LEU A 73 -19.96 -28.56 -5.78
C LEU A 73 -18.55 -28.10 -6.20
N ARG A 74 -17.76 -29.01 -6.77
CA ARG A 74 -16.39 -28.73 -7.21
C ARG A 74 -16.38 -28.08 -8.60
N PRO A 75 -15.71 -26.93 -8.79
CA PRO A 75 -15.54 -26.34 -10.11
C PRO A 75 -14.57 -27.17 -10.97
N ASP A 76 -14.85 -27.25 -12.26
CA ASP A 76 -14.06 -27.98 -13.27
C ASP A 76 -13.26 -27.04 -14.20
N ALA A 77 -13.66 -25.77 -14.27
CA ALA A 77 -12.87 -24.73 -14.92
C ALA A 77 -12.93 -23.36 -14.21
N PHE A 78 -11.96 -22.51 -14.52
CA PHE A 78 -11.82 -21.15 -14.01
C PHE A 78 -11.42 -20.22 -15.16
N THR A 79 -12.18 -19.14 -15.35
CA THR A 79 -11.86 -18.11 -16.34
C THR A 79 -11.10 -16.97 -15.68
N TYR A 80 -10.10 -16.40 -16.36
CA TYR A 80 -9.45 -15.13 -15.98
C TYR A 80 -9.77 -14.03 -17.00
N ALA A 81 -9.79 -12.76 -16.56
CA ALA A 81 -10.03 -11.64 -17.45
C ALA A 81 -8.82 -11.40 -18.36
N LEU A 82 -9.00 -11.50 -19.68
CA LEU A 82 -7.90 -11.29 -20.63
C LEU A 82 -7.35 -9.85 -20.59
N ALA A 83 -8.20 -8.87 -20.25
CA ALA A 83 -7.79 -7.46 -20.10
C ALA A 83 -6.77 -7.26 -18.96
N ASP A 84 -6.77 -8.12 -17.94
CA ASP A 84 -5.84 -7.99 -16.81
C ASP A 84 -4.42 -8.41 -17.19
N LEU A 85 -4.25 -9.27 -18.21
CA LEU A 85 -2.94 -9.56 -18.78
C LEU A 85 -2.31 -8.32 -19.45
N GLU A 86 -3.14 -7.52 -20.11
CA GLU A 86 -2.72 -6.28 -20.77
C GLU A 86 -2.41 -5.17 -19.75
N GLY A 87 -3.22 -5.06 -18.68
CA GLY A 87 -3.11 -3.97 -17.71
C GLY A 87 -2.19 -4.24 -16.51
N GLN A 88 -2.10 -5.49 -16.05
CA GLN A 88 -1.40 -5.85 -14.80
C GLN A 88 -0.19 -6.77 -15.04
N GLY A 89 -0.02 -7.26 -16.27
CA GLY A 89 1.08 -8.14 -16.66
C GLY A 89 0.92 -9.60 -16.20
N LEU A 90 1.73 -10.49 -16.78
CA LEU A 90 1.65 -11.94 -16.59
C LEU A 90 1.87 -12.37 -15.14
N SER A 91 2.81 -11.74 -14.42
CA SER A 91 3.18 -12.12 -13.05
C SER A 91 1.99 -11.99 -12.08
N SER A 92 1.28 -10.85 -12.13
CA SER A 92 0.11 -10.59 -11.29
C SER A 92 -1.02 -11.61 -11.57
N VAL A 93 -1.33 -11.81 -12.85
CA VAL A 93 -2.40 -12.74 -13.27
C VAL A 93 -2.03 -14.18 -12.92
N ALA A 94 -0.76 -14.57 -13.06
CA ALA A 94 -0.27 -15.91 -12.71
C ALA A 94 -0.32 -16.18 -11.21
N GLY A 95 0.06 -15.20 -10.38
CA GLY A 95 -0.07 -15.28 -8.92
C GLY A 95 -1.52 -15.53 -8.52
N ARG A 96 -2.45 -14.75 -9.07
CA ARG A 96 -3.88 -14.90 -8.79
C ARG A 96 -4.46 -16.24 -9.27
N VAL A 97 -4.05 -16.71 -10.46
CA VAL A 97 -4.45 -18.03 -10.97
C VAL A 97 -3.95 -19.15 -10.06
N ARG A 98 -2.70 -19.06 -9.60
CA ARG A 98 -2.11 -20.03 -8.67
C ARG A 98 -2.84 -20.05 -7.33
N ASP A 99 -3.15 -18.88 -6.76
CA ASP A 99 -3.88 -18.78 -5.49
C ASP A 99 -5.29 -19.38 -5.58
N VAL A 100 -6.04 -19.01 -6.63
CA VAL A 100 -7.40 -19.50 -6.82
C VAL A 100 -7.40 -21.01 -7.10
N SER A 101 -6.46 -21.50 -7.89
CA SER A 101 -6.34 -22.92 -8.20
C SER A 101 -5.98 -23.75 -6.95
N ASN A 102 -5.10 -23.23 -6.11
CA ASN A 102 -4.74 -23.88 -4.85
C ASN A 102 -5.88 -23.86 -3.83
N TYR A 103 -6.63 -22.76 -3.76
CA TYR A 103 -7.86 -22.70 -2.97
C TYR A 103 -8.81 -23.82 -3.39
N VAL A 104 -9.13 -23.92 -4.68
CA VAL A 104 -10.01 -24.97 -5.22
C VAL A 104 -9.50 -26.38 -4.93
N LYS A 105 -8.18 -26.60 -5.02
CA LYS A 105 -7.55 -27.92 -4.76
C LYS A 105 -7.65 -28.33 -3.29
N HIS A 106 -7.42 -27.40 -2.37
CA HIS A 106 -7.35 -27.67 -0.93
C HIS A 106 -8.67 -27.44 -0.19
N TYR A 107 -9.70 -26.95 -0.88
CA TYR A 107 -11.04 -26.83 -0.37
C TYR A 107 -11.68 -28.19 -0.10
N ASP A 108 -12.12 -28.40 1.14
CA ASP A 108 -12.77 -29.65 1.55
C ASP A 108 -14.26 -29.58 1.21
N TYR A 109 -14.61 -30.01 -0.02
CA TYR A 109 -15.99 -30.00 -0.53
C TYR A 109 -16.91 -30.96 0.22
N ALA A 110 -16.38 -32.05 0.78
CA ALA A 110 -17.17 -32.99 1.57
C ALA A 110 -17.58 -32.35 2.90
N ARG A 111 -16.64 -31.69 3.56
CA ARG A 111 -16.90 -30.92 4.78
C ARG A 111 -17.76 -29.69 4.52
N PHE A 112 -17.62 -29.03 3.36
CA PHE A 112 -18.54 -27.97 2.93
C PHE A 112 -19.98 -28.49 2.81
N ALA A 113 -20.17 -29.64 2.14
CA ALA A 113 -21.49 -30.25 2.02
C ALA A 113 -22.07 -30.65 3.39
N GLN A 114 -21.24 -31.17 4.30
CA GLN A 114 -21.64 -31.47 5.68
C GLN A 114 -22.00 -30.20 6.46
N PHE A 115 -21.26 -29.11 6.29
CA PHE A 115 -21.55 -27.82 6.91
C PHE A 115 -22.92 -27.30 6.46
N VAL A 116 -23.15 -27.22 5.14
CA VAL A 116 -24.44 -26.76 4.58
C VAL A 116 -25.61 -27.64 5.05
N SER A 117 -25.43 -28.97 5.05
CA SER A 117 -26.44 -29.89 5.58
C SER A 117 -26.69 -29.69 7.08
N GLY A 118 -25.64 -29.42 7.85
CA GLY A 118 -25.68 -29.12 9.28
C GLY A 118 -26.44 -27.85 9.63
N MET A 119 -26.59 -26.93 8.67
CA MET A 119 -27.31 -25.65 8.81
C MET A 119 -28.81 -25.79 8.54
N ASN A 120 -29.29 -26.99 8.22
CA ASN A 120 -30.71 -27.25 8.05
C ASN A 120 -31.52 -26.84 9.29
N GLY A 121 -32.64 -26.15 9.07
CA GLY A 121 -33.54 -25.68 10.12
C GLY A 121 -33.08 -24.41 10.85
N THR A 122 -31.95 -23.82 10.46
CA THR A 122 -31.47 -22.55 11.06
C THR A 122 -32.21 -21.32 10.52
N GLY A 123 -32.60 -21.34 9.24
CA GLY A 123 -33.16 -20.18 8.52
C GLY A 123 -32.19 -19.52 7.52
N THR A 124 -30.97 -20.05 7.41
CA THR A 124 -29.89 -19.56 6.54
C THR A 124 -30.20 -19.77 5.05
N THR A 125 -29.64 -18.92 4.17
CA THR A 125 -29.67 -19.13 2.70
C THR A 125 -28.42 -19.88 2.23
N PRO A 126 -28.43 -20.50 1.04
CA PRO A 126 -27.24 -21.14 0.46
C PRO A 126 -26.02 -20.22 0.36
N GLU A 127 -26.24 -18.95 0.02
CA GLU A 127 -25.19 -17.94 -0.15
C GLU A 127 -24.52 -17.61 1.18
N VAL A 128 -25.31 -17.43 2.24
CA VAL A 128 -24.78 -17.17 3.59
C VAL A 128 -24.04 -18.39 4.12
N ALA A 129 -24.61 -19.60 3.98
CA ALA A 129 -23.93 -20.82 4.39
C ALA A 129 -22.59 -21.02 3.65
N GLN A 130 -22.52 -20.64 2.37
CA GLN A 130 -21.29 -20.65 1.61
C GLN A 130 -20.28 -19.62 2.13
N SER A 131 -20.67 -18.36 2.30
CA SER A 131 -19.80 -17.28 2.80
C SER A 131 -19.15 -17.64 4.15
N LEU A 132 -19.95 -18.18 5.08
CA LEU A 132 -19.48 -18.59 6.40
C LEU A 132 -18.41 -19.68 6.34
N TYR A 133 -18.64 -20.70 5.51
CA TYR A 133 -17.67 -21.78 5.36
C TYR A 133 -16.43 -21.34 4.59
N ASP A 134 -16.59 -20.53 3.55
CA ASP A 134 -15.49 -19.98 2.76
C ASP A 134 -14.53 -19.18 3.66
N GLY A 135 -15.04 -18.34 4.57
CA GLY A 135 -14.21 -17.59 5.53
C GLY A 135 -13.39 -18.48 6.48
N ILE A 136 -13.94 -19.63 6.90
CA ILE A 136 -13.25 -20.60 7.77
C ILE A 136 -12.23 -21.41 6.97
N ALA A 137 -12.63 -21.90 5.79
CA ALA A 137 -11.81 -22.73 4.92
C ALA A 137 -10.62 -21.96 4.36
N GLN A 138 -10.83 -20.71 3.93
CA GLN A 138 -9.79 -19.86 3.35
C GLN A 138 -8.64 -19.62 4.34
N SER A 139 -8.93 -19.28 5.60
CA SER A 139 -7.91 -19.10 6.63
C SER A 139 -7.11 -20.38 6.89
N ARG A 140 -7.77 -21.54 6.96
CA ARG A 140 -7.09 -22.83 7.15
C ARG A 140 -6.23 -23.22 5.94
N ILE A 141 -6.72 -23.01 4.73
CA ILE A 141 -5.99 -23.30 3.49
C ILE A 141 -4.76 -22.39 3.40
N ARG A 142 -4.92 -21.08 3.65
CA ARG A 142 -3.80 -20.14 3.66
C ARG A 142 -2.76 -20.49 4.71
N ARG A 143 -3.18 -20.89 5.93
CA ARG A 143 -2.22 -21.38 6.95
C ARG A 143 -1.46 -22.62 6.48
N LYS A 144 -2.14 -23.63 5.92
CA LYS A 144 -1.48 -24.81 5.35
C LYS A 144 -0.52 -24.45 4.20
N MET A 145 -0.87 -23.46 3.39
CA MET A 145 -0.03 -22.96 2.30
C MET A 145 1.22 -22.25 2.84
N ILE A 146 1.07 -21.41 3.87
CA ILE A 146 2.21 -20.79 4.59
C ILE A 146 3.15 -21.86 5.14
N ASP A 147 2.59 -22.93 5.73
CA ASP A 147 3.37 -24.04 6.30
C ASP A 147 4.01 -24.95 5.23
N ALA A 148 3.50 -24.95 3.98
CA ALA A 148 3.91 -25.87 2.92
C ALA A 148 4.76 -25.23 1.82
N TYR A 149 4.66 -23.91 1.60
CA TYR A 149 5.42 -23.21 0.57
C TYR A 149 6.81 -22.79 1.03
N GLY A 150 7.75 -22.77 0.09
CA GLY A 150 9.05 -22.12 0.27
C GLY A 150 8.91 -20.60 0.40
N TYR A 151 10.03 -19.94 0.73
CA TYR A 151 10.10 -18.52 1.11
C TYR A 151 9.30 -17.57 0.20
N THR A 152 9.46 -17.65 -1.12
CA THR A 152 8.78 -16.76 -2.08
C THR A 152 7.25 -16.92 -2.06
N GLY A 153 6.76 -18.16 -2.00
CA GLY A 153 5.32 -18.44 -1.94
C GLY A 153 4.72 -18.05 -0.59
N ARG A 154 5.49 -18.20 0.49
CA ARG A 154 5.10 -17.76 1.83
C ARG A 154 4.97 -16.23 1.90
N LYS A 155 5.98 -15.47 1.46
CA LYS A 155 5.96 -13.99 1.44
C LYS A 155 4.81 -13.43 0.61
N GLN A 156 4.50 -14.03 -0.55
CA GLN A 156 3.34 -13.63 -1.35
C GLN A 156 2.01 -13.79 -0.60
N ILE A 157 1.86 -14.86 0.19
CA ILE A 157 0.66 -15.09 0.99
C ILE A 157 0.62 -14.19 2.23
N GLU A 158 1.76 -13.94 2.87
CA GLU A 158 1.89 -13.02 4.00
C GLU A 158 1.52 -11.59 3.59
N GLU A 159 2.01 -11.13 2.44
CA GLU A 159 1.66 -9.81 1.88
C GLU A 159 0.18 -9.74 1.51
N ALA A 160 -0.37 -10.79 0.89
CA ALA A 160 -1.79 -10.86 0.60
C ALA A 160 -2.65 -10.85 1.88
N LEU A 161 -2.17 -11.43 3.00
CA LEU A 161 -2.84 -11.38 4.30
C LEU A 161 -2.75 -10.01 4.96
N ARG A 162 -1.63 -9.29 4.82
CA ARG A 162 -1.47 -7.90 5.27
C ARG A 162 -2.45 -6.96 4.57
N LEU A 163 -2.51 -7.04 3.23
CA LEU A 163 -3.46 -6.26 2.43
C LEU A 163 -4.92 -6.62 2.75
N ASP A 164 -5.21 -7.88 3.04
CA ASP A 164 -6.53 -8.35 3.46
C ASP A 164 -6.90 -7.85 4.86
N ALA A 165 -5.93 -7.75 5.77
CA ALA A 165 -6.12 -7.16 7.09
C ALA A 165 -6.45 -5.65 7.00
N GLU A 166 -5.71 -4.89 6.18
CA GLU A 166 -5.99 -3.48 5.91
C GLU A 166 -7.37 -3.27 5.31
N ARG A 167 -7.75 -4.09 4.32
CA ARG A 167 -9.08 -4.05 3.72
C ARG A 167 -10.17 -4.41 4.72
N THR A 168 -9.93 -5.40 5.58
CA THR A 168 -10.89 -5.83 6.60
C THR A 168 -11.19 -4.68 7.56
N VAL A 169 -10.18 -3.92 8.00
CA VAL A 169 -10.35 -2.73 8.84
C VAL A 169 -11.27 -1.69 8.16
N GLN A 170 -11.10 -1.46 6.86
CA GLN A 170 -11.88 -0.48 6.09
C GLN A 170 -13.32 -0.92 5.82
N GLN A 171 -13.56 -2.23 5.65
CA GLN A 171 -14.84 -2.78 5.19
C GLN A 171 -15.69 -3.40 6.30
N MET A 172 -15.15 -3.55 7.51
CA MET A 172 -15.80 -4.21 8.64
C MET A 172 -17.22 -3.70 8.94
N SER A 173 -17.45 -2.40 8.84
CA SER A 173 -18.75 -1.76 9.09
C SER A 173 -19.83 -2.13 8.08
N SER A 174 -19.44 -2.55 6.87
CA SER A 174 -20.36 -2.91 5.77
C SER A 174 -20.74 -4.40 5.73
N LEU A 175 -20.11 -5.23 6.57
CA LEU A 175 -20.35 -6.68 6.60
C LEU A 175 -21.60 -7.05 7.43
N PRO A 176 -22.36 -8.08 7.03
CA PRO A 176 -23.39 -8.69 7.86
C PRO A 176 -22.85 -9.18 9.22
N THR A 177 -23.70 -9.21 10.26
CA THR A 177 -23.34 -9.55 11.66
C THR A 177 -22.44 -10.79 11.80
N VAL A 178 -22.79 -11.91 11.16
CA VAL A 178 -22.00 -13.16 11.28
C VAL A 178 -20.66 -13.05 10.53
N GLU A 179 -20.64 -12.32 9.42
CA GLU A 179 -19.42 -12.06 8.65
C GLU A 179 -18.49 -11.10 9.39
N ARG A 180 -19.03 -10.13 10.15
CA ARG A 180 -18.25 -9.29 11.08
C ARG A 180 -17.53 -10.12 12.11
N VAL A 181 -18.25 -11.02 12.79
CA VAL A 181 -17.64 -11.89 13.81
C VAL A 181 -16.56 -12.78 13.18
N LEU A 182 -16.80 -13.39 12.02
CA LEU A 182 -15.78 -14.19 11.32
C LEU A 182 -14.57 -13.37 10.89
N SER A 183 -14.77 -12.15 10.41
CA SER A 183 -13.69 -11.22 10.05
C SER A 183 -12.87 -10.81 11.27
N ALA A 184 -13.50 -10.56 12.43
CA ALA A 184 -12.80 -10.31 13.68
C ALA A 184 -12.00 -11.53 14.16
N LEU A 185 -12.57 -12.74 14.08
CA LEU A 185 -11.87 -13.98 14.40
C LEU A 185 -10.64 -14.20 13.51
N LYS A 186 -10.78 -13.90 12.22
CA LYS A 186 -9.69 -13.92 11.24
C LYS A 186 -8.62 -12.87 11.57
N MET A 187 -9.00 -11.64 11.88
CA MET A 187 -8.09 -10.57 12.32
C MET A 187 -7.34 -10.95 13.60
N ASN A 188 -8.00 -11.61 14.55
CA ASN A 188 -7.35 -12.10 15.76
C ASN A 188 -6.31 -13.17 15.48
N TRP A 189 -6.61 -14.11 14.57
CA TRP A 189 -5.61 -15.07 14.11
C TRP A 189 -4.44 -14.37 13.40
N MET A 190 -4.72 -13.45 12.47
CA MET A 190 -3.69 -12.73 11.71
C MET A 190 -2.79 -11.90 12.64
N ALA A 191 -3.34 -11.21 13.64
CA ALA A 191 -2.56 -10.49 14.64
C ALA A 191 -1.73 -11.44 15.51
N GLY A 192 -2.29 -12.59 15.89
CA GLY A 192 -1.58 -13.62 16.66
C GLY A 192 -0.47 -14.35 15.90
N ASP A 193 -0.35 -14.16 14.58
CA ASP A 193 0.73 -14.65 13.72
C ASP A 193 1.49 -13.48 13.05
N GLN A 194 1.34 -12.24 13.54
CA GLN A 194 1.99 -11.01 13.03
C GLN A 194 1.72 -10.65 11.55
N PHE A 195 0.64 -11.19 10.97
CA PHE A 195 0.15 -10.78 9.64
C PHE A 195 -0.73 -9.53 9.68
N ALA A 196 -1.18 -9.12 10.86
CA ALA A 196 -1.88 -7.86 11.12
C ALA A 196 -1.33 -7.23 12.41
N ARG A 197 -1.41 -5.90 12.54
CA ARG A 197 -1.04 -5.23 13.79
C ARG A 197 -2.10 -5.50 14.87
N SER A 198 -1.67 -5.60 16.13
CA SER A 198 -2.59 -5.70 17.27
C SER A 198 -3.61 -4.55 17.28
N GLU A 199 -3.18 -3.35 16.91
CA GLU A 199 -4.03 -2.15 16.75
C GLU A 199 -5.13 -2.37 15.70
N GLN A 200 -4.82 -2.98 14.56
CA GLN A 200 -5.80 -3.27 13.51
C GLN A 200 -6.82 -4.32 13.98
N ARG A 201 -6.38 -5.33 14.74
CA ARG A 201 -7.29 -6.29 15.40
C ARG A 201 -8.18 -5.55 16.39
N ASP A 202 -7.61 -4.74 17.26
CA ASP A 202 -8.35 -4.04 18.31
C ASP A 202 -9.38 -3.10 17.71
N GLN A 203 -9.00 -2.36 16.67
CA GLN A 203 -9.90 -1.52 15.88
C GLN A 203 -11.05 -2.33 15.28
N VAL A 204 -10.82 -3.55 14.79
CA VAL A 204 -11.86 -4.44 14.23
C VAL A 204 -12.77 -5.00 15.34
N VAL A 205 -12.20 -5.43 16.46
CA VAL A 205 -12.94 -5.97 17.62
C VAL A 205 -13.77 -4.87 18.30
N GLU A 206 -13.31 -3.63 18.29
CA GLU A 206 -14.06 -2.46 18.76
C GLU A 206 -15.23 -2.08 17.85
N GLN A 207 -15.28 -2.58 16.62
CA GLN A 207 -16.46 -2.38 15.75
C GLN A 207 -17.58 -3.39 16.00
N LEU A 208 -17.35 -4.41 16.81
CA LEU A 208 -18.36 -5.42 17.14
C LEU A 208 -19.36 -4.87 18.16
N SER A 209 -20.64 -5.18 17.98
CA SER A 209 -21.67 -4.96 19.01
C SER A 209 -21.39 -5.80 20.26
N PRO A 210 -22.01 -5.50 21.43
CA PRO A 210 -21.85 -6.32 22.63
C PRO A 210 -22.16 -7.81 22.41
N GLU A 211 -23.22 -8.12 21.65
CA GLU A 211 -23.63 -9.49 21.33
C GLU A 211 -22.64 -10.16 20.36
N GLU A 212 -22.12 -9.42 19.38
CA GLU A 212 -21.08 -9.90 18.47
C GLU A 212 -19.76 -10.13 19.18
N ARG A 213 -19.43 -9.29 20.16
CA ARG A 213 -18.20 -9.40 20.96
C ARG A 213 -18.26 -10.58 21.90
N GLU A 214 -19.41 -10.87 22.50
CA GLU A 214 -19.64 -12.09 23.27
C GLU A 214 -19.44 -13.35 22.40
N LEU A 215 -20.00 -13.35 21.18
CA LEU A 215 -19.82 -14.46 20.24
C LEU A 215 -18.37 -14.58 19.77
N TYR A 216 -17.70 -13.46 19.48
CA TYR A 216 -16.27 -13.42 19.15
C TYR A 216 -15.43 -14.00 20.30
N ASP A 217 -15.68 -13.60 21.54
CA ASP A 217 -14.95 -14.07 22.71
C ASP A 217 -15.17 -15.57 22.97
N GLN A 218 -16.37 -16.09 22.66
CA GLN A 218 -16.67 -17.52 22.74
C GLN A 218 -15.93 -18.33 21.65
N LEU A 219 -15.77 -17.76 20.45
CA LEU A 219 -15.28 -18.49 19.27
C LEU A 219 -13.78 -18.31 18.99
N LYS A 220 -13.13 -17.27 19.52
CA LYS A 220 -11.75 -16.88 19.19
C LYS A 220 -10.72 -18.00 19.38
N ASP A 221 -10.79 -18.71 20.50
CA ASP A 221 -9.83 -19.77 20.81
C ASP A 221 -10.06 -20.99 19.90
N ALA A 222 -11.32 -21.36 19.67
CA ALA A 222 -11.68 -22.47 18.79
C ALA A 222 -11.32 -22.17 17.32
N TYR A 223 -11.53 -20.93 16.87
CA TYR A 223 -11.12 -20.49 15.54
C TYR A 223 -9.60 -20.54 15.37
N GLN A 224 -8.85 -19.97 16.33
CA GLN A 224 -7.39 -19.94 16.28
C GLN A 224 -6.79 -21.35 16.34
N GLU A 225 -7.33 -22.22 17.21
CA GLU A 225 -6.87 -23.60 17.33
C GLU A 225 -7.16 -24.43 16.07
N TYR A 226 -8.33 -24.24 15.46
CA TYR A 226 -8.65 -24.87 14.18
C TYR A 226 -7.76 -24.37 13.04
N VAL A 227 -7.58 -23.06 12.90
CA VAL A 227 -6.76 -22.50 11.81
C VAL A 227 -5.29 -22.91 11.95
N LYS A 228 -4.71 -22.79 13.15
CA LYS A 228 -3.31 -23.15 13.42
C LYS A 228 -3.07 -24.66 13.33
N LYS A 229 -3.82 -25.46 14.09
CA LYS A 229 -3.53 -26.89 14.27
C LYS A 229 -4.40 -27.82 13.42
N GLY A 230 -5.51 -27.34 12.89
CA GLY A 230 -6.52 -28.19 12.23
C GLY A 230 -7.25 -29.09 13.21
N ASP A 231 -7.43 -28.66 14.46
CA ASP A 231 -8.10 -29.47 15.49
C ASP A 231 -9.59 -29.64 15.17
N GLU A 232 -10.03 -30.90 15.04
CA GLU A 232 -11.42 -31.23 14.69
C GLU A 232 -12.41 -30.97 15.83
N THR A 233 -11.95 -31.00 17.08
CA THR A 233 -12.77 -30.63 18.25
C THR A 233 -13.01 -29.13 18.24
N ALA A 234 -11.99 -28.34 17.92
CA ALA A 234 -12.09 -26.89 17.77
C ALA A 234 -12.98 -26.51 16.57
N TYR A 235 -12.86 -27.21 15.44
CA TYR A 235 -13.78 -27.07 14.30
C TYR A 235 -15.23 -27.34 14.69
N THR A 236 -15.47 -28.44 15.41
CA THR A 236 -16.82 -28.82 15.85
C THR A 236 -17.41 -27.79 16.81
N LYS A 237 -16.61 -27.25 17.73
CA LYS A 237 -17.01 -26.15 18.62
C LYS A 237 -17.34 -24.88 17.84
N LEU A 238 -16.52 -24.53 16.85
CA LEU A 238 -16.74 -23.36 15.98
C LEU A 238 -18.06 -23.48 15.21
N VAL A 239 -18.29 -24.62 14.54
CA VAL A 239 -19.52 -24.86 13.78
C VAL A 239 -20.75 -24.94 14.69
N ALA A 240 -20.62 -25.56 15.87
CA ALA A 240 -21.71 -25.62 16.84
C ALA A 240 -22.08 -24.23 17.37
N GLY A 241 -21.09 -23.40 17.73
CA GLY A 241 -21.34 -22.03 18.16
C GLY A 241 -21.94 -21.18 17.05
N ILE A 242 -21.44 -21.26 15.81
CA ILE A 242 -22.06 -20.60 14.66
C ILE A 242 -23.51 -21.06 14.48
N LYS A 243 -23.77 -22.36 14.53
CA LYS A 243 -25.12 -22.93 14.35
C LYS A 243 -26.08 -22.55 15.48
N GLU A 244 -25.61 -22.46 16.73
CA GLU A 244 -26.43 -22.08 17.89
C GLU A 244 -26.74 -20.59 17.90
N SER A 245 -25.79 -19.77 17.47
CA SER A 245 -25.95 -18.32 17.40
C SER A 245 -26.75 -17.88 16.18
N ILE A 246 -26.73 -18.62 15.06
CA ILE A 246 -27.47 -18.25 13.86
C ILE A 246 -28.98 -18.09 14.11
N PRO A 247 -29.69 -18.99 14.82
CA PRO A 247 -31.07 -18.77 15.20
C PRO A 247 -31.26 -17.57 16.13
N SER A 248 -30.29 -17.20 16.98
CA SER A 248 -30.33 -15.99 17.81
C SER A 248 -30.10 -14.71 16.98
N ILE A 249 -29.39 -14.87 15.86
CA ILE A 249 -29.05 -13.83 14.87
C ILE A 249 -30.13 -13.71 13.77
N GLN A 250 -30.90 -14.79 13.53
CA GLN A 250 -31.97 -14.90 12.51
C GLN A 250 -33.38 -14.86 13.08
N GLN A 251 -33.61 -15.35 14.31
CA GLN A 251 -34.78 -14.91 15.09
C GLN A 251 -34.51 -13.45 15.35
N LYS A 252 -35.26 -12.63 14.59
CA LYS A 252 -35.33 -11.18 14.70
C LYS A 252 -34.53 -10.69 15.90
N PRO A 253 -33.47 -9.90 15.69
CA PRO A 253 -33.25 -8.85 16.66
C PRO A 253 -34.63 -8.25 16.89
N GLN A 254 -35.11 -8.22 18.15
CA GLN A 254 -35.68 -6.96 18.58
C GLN A 254 -34.66 -5.95 18.10
N THR A 255 -34.99 -5.28 17.00
CA THR A 255 -34.59 -3.92 16.72
C THR A 255 -33.49 -3.48 17.70
N SER A 256 -32.24 -3.86 17.42
CA SER A 256 -31.24 -2.81 17.48
C SER A 256 -31.83 -1.84 16.48
N GLU A 257 -32.43 -0.77 16.96
CA GLU A 257 -32.95 0.29 16.13
C GLU A 257 -31.84 0.59 15.10
N ARG A 258 -31.94 -0.01 13.90
CA ARG A 258 -31.94 0.81 12.71
C ARG A 258 -32.92 1.87 13.08
N ASP A 259 -32.37 3.02 13.40
CA ASP A 259 -33.11 4.13 13.95
C ASP A 259 -34.46 4.15 13.24
N GLU A 260 -35.59 3.97 13.94
CA GLU A 260 -36.89 3.94 13.25
C GLU A 260 -37.00 5.19 12.36
N SER A 261 -36.36 6.28 12.79
CA SER A 261 -36.14 7.49 12.02
C SER A 261 -35.34 7.33 10.72
N GLN A 262 -34.31 6.49 10.62
CA GLN A 262 -33.51 6.26 9.42
C GLN A 262 -34.21 5.32 8.42
N GLU A 263 -34.89 4.28 8.89
CA GLU A 263 -35.76 3.47 8.01
C GLU A 263 -36.97 4.27 7.53
N GLN A 264 -37.57 5.08 8.41
CA GLN A 264 -38.61 6.02 8.02
C GLN A 264 -38.08 7.05 7.04
N LEU A 265 -36.86 7.56 7.23
CA LEU A 265 -36.21 8.47 6.29
C LEU A 265 -36.02 7.82 4.93
N GLU A 266 -35.51 6.59 4.85
CA GLU A 266 -35.36 5.88 3.57
C GLU A 266 -36.70 5.72 2.84
N GLN A 267 -37.75 5.33 3.56
CA GLN A 267 -39.11 5.21 3.00
C GLN A 267 -39.67 6.56 2.54
N ASP A 268 -39.45 7.61 3.33
CA ASP A 268 -39.86 8.98 3.04
C ASP A 268 -39.13 9.58 1.84
N LEU A 269 -37.88 9.18 1.61
CA LEU A 269 -37.02 9.70 0.54
C LEU A 269 -37.16 8.91 -0.76
N GLU A 270 -37.66 7.68 -0.73
CA GLU A 270 -37.88 6.84 -1.91
C GLU A 270 -38.60 7.57 -3.08
N PRO A 271 -39.71 8.31 -2.90
CA PRO A 271 -40.36 9.03 -4.00
C PRO A 271 -39.53 10.19 -4.58
N TYR A 272 -38.48 10.60 -3.88
CA TYR A 272 -37.60 11.71 -4.24
C TYR A 272 -36.28 11.25 -4.88
N LYS A 273 -35.86 9.99 -4.70
CA LYS A 273 -34.60 9.46 -5.26
C LYS A 273 -34.52 9.56 -6.79
N ASP A 274 -35.64 9.33 -7.49
CA ASP A 274 -35.72 9.45 -8.96
C ASP A 274 -35.84 10.91 -9.45
N GLN A 275 -36.22 11.83 -8.56
CA GLN A 275 -36.39 13.26 -8.87
C GLN A 275 -35.17 14.08 -8.49
N ALA A 276 -34.36 13.59 -7.56
CA ALA A 276 -33.08 14.16 -7.19
C ALA A 276 -32.14 14.06 -8.41
N VAL A 277 -31.83 15.22 -8.99
CA VAL A 277 -30.79 15.33 -10.01
C VAL A 277 -29.45 15.57 -9.32
N PRO A 278 -28.34 14.97 -9.82
CA PRO A 278 -27.02 15.26 -9.30
C PRO A 278 -26.73 16.77 -9.33
N PRO A 279 -26.06 17.32 -8.30
CA PRO A 279 -25.66 18.72 -8.26
C PRO A 279 -24.91 19.12 -9.54
N GLY A 280 -25.32 20.22 -10.17
CA GLY A 280 -24.73 20.69 -11.43
C GLY A 280 -25.37 20.17 -12.70
N THR A 281 -26.38 19.30 -12.59
CA THR A 281 -27.20 18.91 -13.74
C THR A 281 -28.00 20.12 -14.24
N GLU A 282 -28.03 20.32 -15.56
CA GLU A 282 -28.79 21.40 -16.19
C GLU A 282 -30.27 21.33 -15.78
N GLY A 283 -30.73 22.34 -15.04
CA GLY A 283 -32.11 22.42 -14.52
C GLY A 283 -32.29 22.11 -13.04
N ASP A 284 -31.21 21.89 -12.26
CA ASP A 284 -31.30 21.78 -10.79
C ASP A 284 -31.87 23.09 -10.17
N PRO A 285 -33.06 23.05 -9.55
CA PRO A 285 -33.70 24.23 -8.97
C PRO A 285 -32.98 24.75 -7.71
N ALA A 286 -32.02 24.02 -7.14
CA ALA A 286 -31.20 24.46 -6.02
C ALA A 286 -30.06 25.40 -6.44
N ILE A 287 -29.74 25.46 -7.75
CA ILE A 287 -28.62 26.23 -8.28
C ILE A 287 -29.18 27.39 -9.13
N PRO A 288 -28.96 28.65 -8.73
CA PRO A 288 -29.27 29.78 -9.61
C PRO A 288 -28.54 29.61 -10.95
N PRO A 289 -29.19 29.85 -12.12
CA PRO A 289 -28.58 29.65 -13.43
C PRO A 289 -27.23 30.35 -13.58
N GLU A 290 -27.11 31.54 -12.97
CA GLU A 290 -25.90 32.33 -12.96
C GLU A 290 -24.72 31.68 -12.25
N ASP A 291 -24.93 30.70 -11.36
CA ASP A 291 -23.90 30.04 -10.52
C ASP A 291 -23.63 28.58 -10.91
N SER A 292 -24.16 28.13 -12.06
CA SER A 292 -23.94 26.79 -12.62
C SER A 292 -22.47 26.47 -12.97
N ASP A 293 -21.61 27.48 -13.10
CA ASP A 293 -20.16 27.37 -13.31
C ASP A 293 -19.41 26.73 -12.13
N GLU A 294 -20.00 26.72 -10.93
CA GLU A 294 -19.38 26.17 -9.72
C GLU A 294 -19.51 24.66 -9.61
N TYR A 295 -20.35 24.07 -10.45
CA TYR A 295 -20.63 22.65 -10.46
C TYR A 295 -20.05 22.04 -11.74
N HIS A 296 -19.15 21.07 -11.52
CA HIS A 296 -18.37 20.47 -12.58
C HIS A 296 -19.06 19.23 -13.13
N SER A 297 -18.93 19.06 -14.44
CA SER A 297 -19.40 17.88 -15.17
C SER A 297 -18.36 17.59 -16.23
N SER A 298 -17.92 16.34 -16.34
CA SER A 298 -16.93 15.94 -17.33
C SER A 298 -17.48 16.15 -18.75
N PRO A 299 -16.80 16.94 -19.60
CA PRO A 299 -17.27 17.15 -20.96
C PRO A 299 -17.16 15.85 -21.78
N PRO A 300 -18.16 15.53 -22.60
CA PRO A 300 -18.16 14.31 -23.40
C PRO A 300 -17.03 14.35 -24.45
N ILE A 301 -16.23 13.29 -24.51
CA ILE A 301 -15.24 13.10 -25.58
C ILE A 301 -15.90 12.34 -26.74
N SER A 302 -15.51 12.67 -27.97
CA SER A 302 -16.07 12.01 -29.16
C SER A 302 -15.80 10.51 -29.14
N GLY A 303 -16.86 9.69 -29.11
CA GLY A 303 -16.80 8.22 -29.10
C GLY A 303 -16.97 7.56 -27.73
N GLU A 304 -17.12 8.35 -26.67
CA GLU A 304 -17.27 7.89 -25.28
C GLU A 304 -18.75 7.80 -24.86
N SER A 305 -19.11 6.83 -24.01
CA SER A 305 -20.46 6.75 -23.45
C SER A 305 -20.68 7.80 -22.35
N LYS A 306 -21.94 8.14 -22.05
CA LYS A 306 -22.27 9.06 -20.94
C LYS A 306 -21.80 8.52 -19.58
N GLU A 307 -21.81 7.20 -19.40
CA GLU A 307 -21.35 6.55 -18.16
C GLU A 307 -19.82 6.64 -18.03
N GLN A 308 -19.08 6.46 -19.12
CA GLN A 308 -17.61 6.62 -19.15
C GLN A 308 -17.18 8.07 -18.90
N ALA A 309 -17.93 9.04 -19.42
CA ALA A 309 -17.67 10.44 -19.11
C ALA A 309 -17.93 10.75 -17.62
N GLY A 310 -18.93 10.13 -17.01
CA GLY A 310 -19.33 10.35 -15.62
C GLY A 310 -18.34 9.83 -14.56
N THR A 311 -17.44 8.91 -14.91
CA THR A 311 -16.42 8.36 -13.99
C THR A 311 -15.07 9.09 -14.07
N ARG A 312 -14.91 10.05 -14.99
CA ARG A 312 -13.67 10.81 -15.15
C ARG A 312 -13.55 11.90 -14.09
N PRO A 313 -12.36 12.11 -13.49
CA PRO A 313 -12.14 13.23 -12.59
C PRO A 313 -12.35 14.58 -13.29
N PHE A 314 -12.86 15.55 -12.54
CA PHE A 314 -13.00 16.93 -12.99
C PHE A 314 -11.65 17.63 -13.04
N PHE A 315 -10.85 17.44 -11.98
CA PHE A 315 -9.49 17.96 -11.88
C PHE A 315 -8.53 16.96 -11.21
N GLU A 316 -7.27 17.02 -11.62
CA GLU A 316 -6.16 16.33 -10.98
C GLU A 316 -5.20 17.37 -10.38
N ILE A 317 -4.77 17.12 -9.14
CA ILE A 317 -3.77 17.91 -8.42
C ILE A 317 -2.50 17.09 -8.26
N THR A 318 -1.38 17.63 -8.73
CA THR A 318 -0.05 17.01 -8.64
C THR A 318 0.98 17.96 -8.02
N PRO A 319 1.97 17.44 -7.27
CA PRO A 319 3.07 18.27 -6.79
C PRO A 319 3.90 18.81 -7.95
N SER A 320 4.37 20.05 -7.83
CA SER A 320 5.31 20.65 -8.77
C SER A 320 6.32 21.57 -8.08
N GLY A 321 7.35 22.01 -8.82
CA GLY A 321 8.44 22.80 -8.25
C GLY A 321 9.24 22.02 -7.21
N SER A 322 9.25 22.49 -5.96
CA SER A 322 9.90 21.82 -4.83
C SER A 322 8.95 20.99 -3.97
N SER A 323 7.66 20.89 -4.31
CA SER A 323 6.72 20.03 -3.61
C SER A 323 6.94 18.58 -4.03
N THR A 324 6.87 17.64 -3.10
CA THR A 324 7.03 16.18 -3.36
C THR A 324 5.75 15.39 -3.12
N LYS A 325 4.72 16.01 -2.53
CA LYS A 325 3.44 15.39 -2.19
C LYS A 325 2.25 16.19 -2.75
N PRO A 326 1.21 15.53 -3.28
CA PRO A 326 -0.02 16.20 -3.69
C PRO A 326 -0.73 16.79 -2.48
N LEU A 327 -1.28 18.00 -2.65
CA LEU A 327 -1.99 18.70 -1.59
C LEU A 327 -3.43 18.17 -1.44
N THR A 328 -3.83 17.82 -0.22
CA THR A 328 -5.21 17.39 0.12
C THR A 328 -5.92 18.46 0.97
N GLY A 329 -7.21 18.27 1.26
CA GLY A 329 -8.02 19.18 2.09
C GLY A 329 -9.16 19.86 1.34
N TYR A 330 -9.51 21.09 1.72
CA TYR A 330 -10.70 21.79 1.23
C TYR A 330 -10.35 22.72 0.06
N TYR A 331 -11.09 22.59 -1.04
CA TYR A 331 -10.90 23.32 -2.29
C TYR A 331 -12.15 24.13 -2.63
N SER A 332 -12.06 25.45 -2.62
CA SER A 332 -13.22 26.35 -2.75
C SER A 332 -13.59 26.65 -4.21
N SER A 333 -14.84 26.39 -4.60
CA SER A 333 -15.39 26.70 -5.95
C SER A 333 -16.21 27.99 -5.96
N GLY A 334 -16.92 28.28 -4.87
CA GLY A 334 -17.79 29.45 -4.76
C GLY A 334 -18.07 29.86 -3.32
N ARG A 335 -18.10 31.18 -3.06
CA ARG A 335 -18.43 31.78 -1.75
C ARG A 335 -19.67 32.66 -1.89
N LYS A 336 -20.75 32.31 -1.19
CA LYS A 336 -22.12 32.82 -1.38
C LYS A 336 -22.60 33.61 -0.16
N SER A 337 -22.81 34.91 -0.36
CA SER A 337 -23.28 35.83 0.67
C SER A 337 -24.78 36.12 0.61
N TYR A 338 -25.37 36.06 -0.59
CA TYR A 338 -26.76 36.40 -0.84
C TYR A 338 -27.64 35.16 -0.73
N TYR A 339 -28.73 35.28 0.01
CA TYR A 339 -29.75 34.24 0.10
C TYR A 339 -31.09 34.79 -0.41
N ASP A 340 -31.70 34.09 -1.36
CA ASP A 340 -33.06 34.36 -1.84
C ASP A 340 -34.03 33.49 -1.04
N ILE A 341 -34.81 34.13 -0.15
CA ILE A 341 -35.75 33.43 0.73
C ILE A 341 -36.82 32.71 -0.09
N ASP A 342 -37.41 33.36 -1.10
CA ASP A 342 -38.51 32.80 -1.88
C ASP A 342 -38.05 31.58 -2.69
N ARG A 343 -36.85 31.67 -3.29
CA ARG A 343 -36.26 30.57 -4.08
C ARG A 343 -35.52 29.56 -3.23
N LYS A 344 -35.25 29.87 -1.97
CA LYS A 344 -34.43 29.08 -1.03
C LYS A 344 -33.00 28.86 -1.52
N THR A 345 -32.47 29.73 -2.38
CA THR A 345 -31.17 29.52 -3.04
C THR A 345 -30.13 30.51 -2.59
N TRP A 346 -28.89 30.04 -2.50
CA TRP A 346 -27.71 30.88 -2.29
C TRP A 346 -27.17 31.38 -3.62
N SER A 347 -26.78 32.65 -3.66
CA SER A 347 -26.12 33.29 -4.80
C SER A 347 -24.88 34.07 -4.33
N LYS A 348 -23.86 34.13 -5.17
CA LYS A 348 -22.71 35.03 -4.96
C LYS A 348 -22.86 36.40 -5.63
N LYS A 349 -23.77 36.53 -6.62
CA LYS A 349 -23.84 37.69 -7.52
C LYS A 349 -22.46 38.12 -8.03
N LYS A 350 -21.74 37.17 -8.63
CA LYS A 350 -20.32 37.31 -8.98
C LYS A 350 -20.03 38.53 -9.84
N GLN A 351 -18.90 39.17 -9.54
CA GLN A 351 -18.29 40.22 -10.32
C GLN A 351 -16.90 39.74 -10.74
N LEU A 352 -16.80 39.27 -11.97
CA LEU A 352 -15.55 38.72 -12.50
C LEU A 352 -14.60 39.85 -12.91
N ARG A 353 -13.33 39.72 -12.52
CA ARG A 353 -12.22 40.54 -13.00
C ARG A 353 -11.19 39.64 -13.64
N ALA A 354 -10.63 40.08 -14.77
CA ALA A 354 -9.54 39.35 -15.40
C ALA A 354 -8.37 39.23 -14.42
N TYR A 355 -7.80 38.03 -14.32
CA TYR A 355 -6.68 37.72 -13.43
C TYR A 355 -5.41 37.54 -14.26
N THR A 356 -4.35 38.26 -13.91
CA THR A 356 -3.10 38.32 -14.70
C THR A 356 -1.83 38.23 -13.86
N SER A 357 -1.93 37.79 -12.60
CA SER A 357 -0.76 37.77 -11.71
C SER A 357 0.17 36.59 -12.02
N SER A 358 1.46 36.81 -11.79
CA SER A 358 2.49 35.77 -11.72
C SER A 358 3.07 35.79 -10.31
N LEU A 359 3.29 34.60 -9.76
CA LEU A 359 3.58 34.44 -8.34
C LEU A 359 5.00 33.86 -8.14
N PRO A 360 5.82 34.47 -7.27
CA PRO A 360 7.12 33.92 -6.89
C PRO A 360 6.94 32.78 -5.87
N GLY A 361 7.76 31.72 -5.95
CA GLY A 361 7.74 30.61 -5.00
C GLY A 361 8.16 29.28 -5.62
N THR A 362 8.69 28.37 -4.80
CA THR A 362 9.14 27.04 -5.24
C THR A 362 8.18 25.92 -4.85
N GLN A 363 7.50 26.00 -3.70
CA GLN A 363 6.49 25.02 -3.30
C GLN A 363 5.21 25.25 -4.11
N ARG A 364 5.02 24.44 -5.15
CA ARG A 364 3.94 24.57 -6.14
C ARG A 364 3.09 23.31 -6.17
N GLN A 365 1.84 23.49 -6.56
CA GLN A 365 0.92 22.41 -6.86
C GLN A 365 0.32 22.73 -8.23
N THR A 366 0.11 21.73 -9.06
CA THR A 366 -0.45 21.92 -10.40
C THR A 366 -1.88 21.37 -10.41
N ILE A 367 -2.86 22.22 -10.76
CA ILE A 367 -4.23 21.77 -11.03
C ILE A 367 -4.42 21.66 -12.55
N SER A 368 -4.91 20.50 -12.99
CA SER A 368 -5.15 20.20 -14.40
C SER A 368 -6.53 19.61 -14.64
N GLY A 369 -7.09 19.84 -15.82
CA GLY A 369 -8.43 19.37 -16.16
C GLY A 369 -8.86 19.68 -17.60
N ILE A 370 -10.07 19.26 -17.94
CA ILE A 370 -10.68 19.50 -19.25
C ILE A 370 -11.91 20.40 -19.07
N THR A 371 -11.92 21.52 -19.79
CA THR A 371 -13.07 22.45 -19.84
C THR A 371 -13.68 22.49 -21.23
N ASN A 372 -14.98 22.79 -21.32
CA ASN A 372 -15.70 23.05 -22.56
C ASN A 372 -16.05 24.55 -22.68
N ALA A 373 -16.72 24.93 -23.79
CA ALA A 373 -17.14 26.31 -24.00
C ALA A 373 -18.01 26.82 -22.85
N GLY A 374 -17.64 27.96 -22.27
CA GLY A 374 -18.34 28.55 -21.14
C GLY A 374 -17.41 28.98 -20.02
N LEU A 375 -17.99 29.28 -18.87
CA LEU A 375 -17.29 29.65 -17.64
C LEU A 375 -17.36 28.48 -16.66
N LYS A 376 -16.25 28.12 -16.04
CA LYS A 376 -16.16 27.09 -15.00
C LYS A 376 -15.29 27.58 -13.84
N SER A 377 -15.65 27.23 -12.62
CA SER A 377 -14.81 27.51 -11.45
C SER A 377 -13.56 26.64 -11.46
N VAL A 378 -12.45 27.17 -10.95
CA VAL A 378 -11.20 26.43 -10.74
C VAL A 378 -11.01 26.34 -9.22
N PRO A 379 -11.28 25.17 -8.61
CA PRO A 379 -11.28 25.04 -7.16
C PRO A 379 -9.83 25.01 -6.64
N ILE A 380 -9.51 25.89 -5.69
CA ILE A 380 -8.22 25.91 -4.97
C ILE A 380 -8.42 26.16 -3.47
N PRO A 381 -7.46 25.78 -2.60
CA PRO A 381 -7.61 25.95 -1.15
C PRO A 381 -7.56 27.42 -0.72
N ASN A 382 -8.11 27.71 0.47
CA ASN A 382 -8.07 29.05 1.03
C ASN A 382 -6.62 29.50 1.29
N GLY A 383 -6.30 30.75 0.96
CA GLY A 383 -4.95 31.30 1.11
C GLY A 383 -3.97 30.92 -0.01
N TYR A 384 -4.45 30.28 -1.08
CA TYR A 384 -3.67 29.99 -2.29
C TYR A 384 -4.11 30.87 -3.47
N ASP A 385 -3.24 31.00 -4.46
CA ASP A 385 -3.50 31.77 -5.69
C ASP A 385 -2.83 31.11 -6.91
N LEU A 386 -3.36 31.40 -8.10
CA LEU A 386 -2.91 30.82 -9.37
C LEU A 386 -1.70 31.59 -9.94
N ASP A 387 -0.70 30.88 -10.44
CA ASP A 387 0.42 31.47 -11.18
C ASP A 387 0.16 31.41 -12.69
N LEU A 388 -0.33 32.50 -13.27
CA LEU A 388 -0.70 32.51 -14.69
C LEU A 388 0.51 32.28 -15.62
N SER A 389 1.74 32.48 -15.15
CA SER A 389 2.94 32.21 -15.95
C SER A 389 3.17 30.72 -16.23
N SER A 390 2.56 29.84 -15.43
CA SER A 390 2.62 28.39 -15.56
C SER A 390 1.49 27.80 -16.41
N LEU A 391 0.52 28.61 -16.84
CA LEU A 391 -0.65 28.15 -17.58
C LEU A 391 -0.23 27.51 -18.91
N THR A 392 -0.47 26.21 -19.03
CA THR A 392 -0.32 25.45 -20.26
C THR A 392 -1.70 24.95 -20.71
N PHE A 393 -1.93 24.92 -22.02
CA PHE A 393 -3.20 24.44 -22.56
C PHE A 393 -3.07 23.84 -23.96
N SER A 394 -4.06 23.02 -24.32
CA SER A 394 -4.26 22.45 -25.65
C SER A 394 -5.73 22.60 -26.06
N GLY A 395 -5.98 23.14 -27.25
CA GLY A 395 -7.34 23.46 -27.73
C GLY A 395 -7.65 24.95 -27.66
N ALA A 396 -8.86 25.31 -27.21
CA ALA A 396 -9.28 26.70 -27.09
C ALA A 396 -8.48 27.44 -26.00
N SER A 397 -8.12 28.70 -26.26
CA SER A 397 -7.36 29.53 -25.30
C SER A 397 -8.19 29.82 -24.05
N PRO A 398 -7.71 29.50 -22.84
CA PRO A 398 -8.39 29.85 -21.60
C PRO A 398 -8.09 31.27 -21.14
N GLU A 399 -9.13 31.95 -20.65
CA GLU A 399 -9.05 33.21 -19.91
C GLU A 399 -9.33 32.94 -18.42
N ILE A 400 -8.48 33.46 -17.53
CA ILE A 400 -8.64 33.29 -16.08
C ILE A 400 -9.22 34.56 -15.45
N PHE A 401 -10.20 34.36 -14.57
CA PHE A 401 -10.87 35.42 -13.81
C PHE A 401 -10.81 35.12 -12.32
N ARG A 402 -10.87 36.17 -11.52
CA ARG A 402 -11.10 36.11 -10.08
C ARG A 402 -12.32 36.94 -9.73
N ASP A 403 -13.19 36.44 -8.86
CA ASP A 403 -14.34 37.19 -8.37
C ASP A 403 -14.02 38.07 -7.15
N GLN A 404 -15.02 38.80 -6.64
CA GLN A 404 -14.88 39.67 -5.47
C GLN A 404 -14.61 38.92 -4.16
N ASN A 405 -14.88 37.61 -4.11
CA ASN A 405 -14.69 36.76 -2.94
C ASN A 405 -13.43 35.90 -3.04
N GLY A 406 -12.64 36.09 -4.10
CA GLY A 406 -11.36 35.42 -4.30
C GLY A 406 -11.45 34.03 -4.93
N CYS A 407 -12.59 33.62 -5.49
CA CYS A 407 -12.74 32.38 -6.26
C CYS A 407 -12.25 32.56 -7.69
N PHE A 408 -11.66 31.49 -8.26
CA PHE A 408 -11.10 31.51 -9.62
C PHE A 408 -12.03 30.87 -10.63
N TYR A 409 -11.98 31.39 -11.86
CA TYR A 409 -12.77 30.90 -12.97
C TYR A 409 -11.93 30.82 -14.23
N ILE A 410 -12.16 29.78 -15.02
CA ILE A 410 -11.62 29.59 -16.36
C ILE A 410 -12.75 29.75 -17.37
N LYS A 411 -12.51 30.53 -18.43
CA LYS A 411 -13.43 30.70 -19.54
C LYS A 411 -12.76 30.26 -20.83
N THR A 412 -13.44 29.45 -21.62
CA THR A 412 -12.98 29.07 -22.97
C THR A 412 -14.12 29.18 -23.98
N ASP A 413 -13.78 29.41 -25.25
CA ASP A 413 -14.75 29.44 -26.36
C ASP A 413 -14.98 28.03 -26.97
N GLY A 414 -14.33 27.00 -26.44
CA GLY A 414 -14.37 25.63 -26.92
C GLY A 414 -13.72 24.66 -25.93
N ASN A 415 -13.56 23.40 -26.33
CA ASN A 415 -12.87 22.40 -25.52
C ASN A 415 -11.39 22.79 -25.35
N SER A 416 -10.91 22.71 -24.11
CA SER A 416 -9.52 22.98 -23.75
C SER A 416 -9.09 22.04 -22.64
N THR A 417 -7.92 21.43 -22.81
CA THR A 417 -7.20 20.78 -21.71
C THR A 417 -6.23 21.80 -21.15
N PHE A 418 -6.24 22.03 -19.85
CA PHE A 418 -5.39 23.04 -19.22
C PHE A 418 -4.66 22.45 -18.01
N SER A 419 -3.55 23.09 -17.66
CA SER A 419 -2.78 22.85 -16.45
C SER A 419 -2.18 24.17 -15.97
N ILE A 420 -2.31 24.47 -14.69
CA ILE A 420 -1.83 25.71 -14.07
C ILE A 420 -1.35 25.45 -12.64
N ASP A 421 -0.22 26.04 -12.28
CA ASP A 421 0.29 26.00 -10.92
C ASP A 421 -0.47 26.94 -10.00
N PHE A 422 -0.57 26.56 -8.74
CA PHE A 422 -1.02 27.36 -7.63
C PHE A 422 -0.09 27.18 -6.44
N LEU A 423 -0.02 28.21 -5.60
CA LEU A 423 0.87 28.28 -4.43
C LEU A 423 0.24 29.12 -3.32
N LYS A 424 0.72 28.90 -2.11
CA LYS A 424 0.28 29.64 -0.92
C LYS A 424 0.70 31.10 -1.02
N GLN A 425 -0.19 32.01 -0.66
CA GLN A 425 0.10 33.44 -0.62
C GLN A 425 0.75 33.84 0.71
N ASP A 426 1.74 34.72 0.65
CA ASP A 426 2.29 35.37 1.85
C ASP A 426 1.23 36.24 2.55
N ILE A 427 0.40 36.92 1.76
CA ILE A 427 -0.73 37.73 2.23
C ILE A 427 -1.99 37.19 1.54
N PRO A 428 -2.84 36.42 2.25
CA PRO A 428 -4.07 35.89 1.69
C PRO A 428 -4.98 37.01 1.18
N PHE A 429 -5.67 36.75 0.08
CA PHE A 429 -6.80 37.59 -0.32
C PHE A 429 -7.91 37.49 0.73
N VAL A 430 -8.21 38.63 1.36
CA VAL A 430 -9.31 38.75 2.33
C VAL A 430 -10.32 39.75 1.80
N GLY A 431 -11.39 39.25 1.16
CA GLY A 431 -12.54 40.10 0.86
C GLY A 431 -13.28 40.44 2.15
N PRO A 432 -13.43 41.72 2.56
CA PRO A 432 -14.12 42.06 3.80
C PRO A 432 -15.61 41.65 3.75
N PRO A 433 -16.27 41.45 4.90
CA PRO A 433 -17.68 41.14 4.95
C PRO A 433 -18.53 42.25 4.34
N ILE A 434 -19.55 41.85 3.58
CA ILE A 434 -20.58 42.74 3.05
C ILE A 434 -21.82 42.73 3.94
N ALA A 435 -22.73 43.67 3.73
CA ALA A 435 -23.94 43.78 4.54
C ALA A 435 -24.75 42.47 4.52
N GLU A 436 -24.79 41.81 3.38
CA GLU A 436 -25.50 40.56 3.18
C GLU A 436 -24.92 39.38 3.95
N ASP A 437 -23.67 39.43 4.39
CA ASP A 437 -23.09 38.39 5.26
C ASP A 437 -23.68 38.40 6.69
N SER A 438 -24.37 39.47 7.07
CA SER A 438 -25.05 39.61 8.37
C SER A 438 -26.58 39.68 8.25
N THR A 439 -27.13 39.71 7.03
CA THR A 439 -28.58 39.80 6.83
C THR A 439 -29.26 38.48 7.19
N PRO A 440 -30.30 38.48 8.05
CA PRO A 440 -31.08 37.28 8.36
C PRO A 440 -31.60 36.59 7.10
N ILE A 441 -31.51 35.26 7.08
CA ILE A 441 -31.91 34.44 5.92
C ILE A 441 -33.22 33.67 6.15
N HIS A 442 -33.90 33.94 7.26
CA HIS A 442 -35.21 33.36 7.59
C HIS A 442 -36.13 34.44 8.18
N VAL A 443 -37.44 34.20 8.05
CA VAL A 443 -38.49 35.06 8.61
C VAL A 443 -39.13 34.36 9.79
N GLY A 444 -39.41 35.07 10.88
CA GLY A 444 -40.02 34.50 12.08
C GLY A 444 -39.01 33.95 13.07
N HIS A 445 -39.40 32.87 13.76
CA HIS A 445 -38.63 32.25 14.83
C HIS A 445 -38.21 30.83 14.45
N LEU A 446 -37.02 30.42 14.91
CA LEU A 446 -36.63 29.01 14.93
C LEU A 446 -37.32 28.30 16.11
N SER A 447 -37.06 27.00 16.30
CA SER A 447 -37.57 26.26 17.44
C SER A 447 -37.20 26.93 18.77
N GLY A 448 -38.03 26.73 19.79
CA GLY A 448 -37.82 27.36 21.10
C GLY A 448 -36.47 26.99 21.73
N ASP A 449 -36.01 25.76 21.50
CA ASP A 449 -34.69 25.29 21.95
C ASP A 449 -33.56 26.05 21.24
N THR A 450 -33.65 26.22 19.92
CA THR A 450 -32.63 26.93 19.13
C THR A 450 -32.60 28.42 19.46
N GLU A 451 -33.75 29.08 19.61
CA GLU A 451 -33.84 30.48 20.03
C GLU A 451 -33.27 30.69 21.45
N LYS A 452 -33.50 29.75 22.36
CA LYS A 452 -32.92 29.75 23.70
C LYS A 452 -31.39 29.58 23.66
N MET A 453 -30.88 28.65 22.85
CA MET A 453 -29.44 28.46 22.67
C MET A 453 -28.78 29.72 22.09
N MET A 454 -29.34 30.32 21.04
CA MET A 454 -28.83 31.57 20.45
C MET A 454 -28.83 32.74 21.43
N SER A 455 -29.77 32.78 22.37
CA SER A 455 -29.80 33.80 23.43
C SER A 455 -28.78 33.54 24.54
N ALA A 456 -28.30 32.30 24.68
CA ALA A 456 -27.39 31.87 25.76
C ALA A 456 -25.91 31.89 25.37
N VAL A 457 -25.55 32.00 24.09
CA VAL A 457 -24.14 31.99 23.67
C VAL A 457 -23.37 33.21 24.16
N THR A 458 -22.18 32.98 24.70
CA THR A 458 -21.30 34.01 25.27
C THR A 458 -19.87 33.88 24.72
N GLY A 459 -19.01 34.87 24.96
CA GLY A 459 -17.63 34.89 24.45
C GLY A 459 -17.43 35.74 23.19
N GLY A 460 -16.26 35.58 22.56
CA GLY A 460 -15.91 36.21 21.29
C GLY A 460 -16.61 35.56 20.09
N ILE A 461 -16.28 36.02 18.88
CA ILE A 461 -16.97 35.56 17.66
C ILE A 461 -16.77 34.05 17.46
N LEU A 462 -15.53 33.57 17.54
CA LEU A 462 -15.22 32.16 17.30
C LEU A 462 -15.79 31.24 18.39
N GLU A 463 -15.78 31.65 19.66
CA GLU A 463 -16.36 30.86 20.75
C GLU A 463 -17.88 30.73 20.62
N LYS A 464 -18.56 31.83 20.23
CA LYS A 464 -20.00 31.79 19.95
C LYS A 464 -20.31 30.90 18.74
N SER A 465 -19.52 31.03 17.68
CA SER A 465 -19.65 30.19 16.50
C SER A 465 -19.50 28.71 16.85
N GLU A 466 -18.48 28.33 17.62
CA GLU A 466 -18.26 26.93 18.00
C GLU A 466 -19.37 26.41 18.93
N GLN A 467 -19.88 27.21 19.86
CA GLN A 467 -21.03 26.84 20.70
C GLN A 467 -22.28 26.53 19.85
N LEU A 468 -22.58 27.37 18.85
CA LEU A 468 -23.69 27.13 17.94
C LEU A 468 -23.45 25.91 17.05
N ARG A 469 -22.21 25.68 16.62
CA ARG A 469 -21.82 24.52 15.80
C ARG A 469 -22.04 23.22 16.58
N ARG A 470 -21.53 23.15 17.82
CA ARG A 470 -21.72 22.00 18.72
C ARG A 470 -23.19 21.73 19.00
N TYR A 471 -23.98 22.78 19.20
CA TYR A 471 -25.43 22.63 19.35
C TYR A 471 -26.07 21.99 18.12
N LEU A 472 -25.78 22.48 16.91
CA LEU A 472 -26.30 21.92 15.67
C LEU A 472 -25.88 20.45 15.52
N LEU A 473 -24.59 20.15 15.69
CA LEU A 473 -24.05 18.79 15.60
C LEU A 473 -24.63 17.83 16.66
N SER A 474 -25.16 18.34 17.77
CA SER A 474 -25.84 17.54 18.80
C SER A 474 -27.32 17.26 18.50
N LYS A 475 -27.92 17.99 17.55
CA LYS A 475 -29.35 17.96 17.25
C LYS A 475 -29.67 17.28 15.92
N HIS A 476 -28.73 17.25 14.99
CA HIS A 476 -28.93 16.75 13.64
C HIS A 476 -27.95 15.63 13.30
N PHE A 477 -28.31 14.81 12.32
CA PHE A 477 -27.50 13.70 11.82
C PHE A 477 -27.38 13.72 10.30
N TYR A 478 -26.29 13.14 9.78
CA TYR A 478 -26.12 13.00 8.32
C TYR A 478 -26.99 11.83 7.81
N PRO A 479 -27.69 11.98 6.67
CA PRO A 479 -28.55 10.92 6.14
C PRO A 479 -27.76 9.73 5.56
N GLY A 480 -28.35 8.54 5.66
CA GLY A 480 -27.92 7.37 4.87
C GLY A 480 -26.48 6.91 5.09
N ASP A 481 -25.95 7.09 6.30
CA ASP A 481 -24.56 6.75 6.64
C ASP A 481 -23.49 7.41 5.75
N GLY A 482 -23.82 8.55 5.13
CA GLY A 482 -22.93 9.22 4.17
C GLY A 482 -23.34 9.03 2.70
N ASP A 483 -24.43 8.32 2.42
CA ASP A 483 -24.89 8.08 1.05
C ASP A 483 -25.29 9.38 0.31
N LEU A 484 -24.62 9.61 -0.82
CA LEU A 484 -24.79 10.82 -1.62
C LEU A 484 -26.20 10.91 -2.23
N GLN A 485 -26.81 9.78 -2.61
CA GLN A 485 -28.15 9.77 -3.22
C GLN A 485 -29.22 10.12 -2.18
N MET A 486 -29.11 9.60 -0.95
CA MET A 486 -29.97 9.96 0.17
C MET A 486 -29.80 11.43 0.57
N ALA A 487 -28.57 11.94 0.61
CA ALA A 487 -28.32 13.36 0.86
C ALA A 487 -29.02 14.25 -0.17
N GLN A 488 -28.91 13.92 -1.46
CA GLN A 488 -29.58 14.66 -2.54
C GLN A 488 -31.10 14.58 -2.46
N ALA A 489 -31.65 13.38 -2.21
CA ALA A 489 -33.10 13.19 -2.04
C ALA A 489 -33.64 13.97 -0.83
N LEU A 490 -32.91 13.98 0.28
CA LEU A 490 -33.28 14.73 1.48
C LEU A 490 -33.30 16.23 1.21
N GLN A 491 -32.25 16.77 0.57
CA GLN A 491 -32.20 18.16 0.21
C GLN A 491 -33.39 18.54 -0.69
N TYR A 492 -33.68 17.73 -1.70
CA TYR A 492 -34.81 17.97 -2.60
C TYR A 492 -36.16 17.93 -1.85
N LYS A 493 -36.37 16.97 -0.96
CA LYS A 493 -37.57 16.89 -0.10
C LYS A 493 -37.72 18.15 0.74
N LEU A 494 -36.72 18.48 1.56
CA LEU A 494 -36.76 19.64 2.45
C LEU A 494 -37.01 20.94 1.68
N ARG A 495 -36.43 21.09 0.49
CA ARG A 495 -36.68 22.26 -0.37
C ARG A 495 -38.08 22.25 -0.95
N SER A 496 -38.53 21.15 -1.56
CA SER A 496 -39.79 21.09 -2.30
C SER A 496 -41.03 21.18 -1.39
N GLU A 497 -40.95 20.62 -0.19
CA GLU A 497 -42.05 20.64 0.79
C GLU A 497 -42.10 21.94 1.62
N SER A 498 -41.12 22.84 1.46
CA SER A 498 -41.05 24.11 2.18
C SER A 498 -41.44 25.32 1.32
N THR A 499 -42.04 26.33 1.94
CA THR A 499 -42.07 27.69 1.36
C THR A 499 -40.79 28.45 1.73
N GLY A 500 -40.58 29.64 1.15
CA GLY A 500 -39.44 30.47 1.54
C GLY A 500 -39.43 30.80 3.04
N ASP A 501 -40.61 31.10 3.60
CA ASP A 501 -40.79 31.46 5.01
C ASP A 501 -40.61 30.30 5.99
N THR A 502 -40.73 29.04 5.53
CA THR A 502 -40.67 27.85 6.41
C THR A 502 -39.43 27.01 6.20
N TYR A 503 -38.63 27.27 5.16
CA TYR A 503 -37.53 26.37 4.79
C TYR A 503 -36.50 26.23 5.90
N VAL A 504 -35.97 27.35 6.43
CA VAL A 504 -34.95 27.29 7.48
C VAL A 504 -35.52 26.72 8.79
N GLN A 505 -36.80 26.97 9.09
CA GLN A 505 -37.48 26.36 10.24
C GLN A 505 -37.61 24.85 10.07
N ASN A 506 -37.94 24.38 8.87
CA ASN A 506 -38.00 22.97 8.56
C ASN A 506 -36.63 22.31 8.67
N LEU A 507 -35.54 23.01 8.31
CA LEU A 507 -34.17 22.55 8.57
C LEU A 507 -33.91 22.40 10.08
N ASP A 508 -34.27 23.42 10.87
CA ASP A 508 -34.09 23.42 12.34
C ASP A 508 -34.86 22.30 13.05
N THR A 509 -36.01 21.88 12.51
CA THR A 509 -36.80 20.76 13.05
C THR A 509 -36.46 19.41 12.44
N SER A 510 -35.71 19.37 11.35
CA SER A 510 -35.36 18.12 10.66
C SER A 510 -34.34 17.36 11.50
N GLU A 511 -34.56 16.08 11.72
CA GLU A 511 -33.58 15.23 12.40
C GLU A 511 -32.32 15.01 11.54
N TYR A 512 -32.49 14.97 10.22
CA TYR A 512 -31.40 14.72 9.27
C TYR A 512 -31.09 15.95 8.45
N LEU A 513 -29.79 16.24 8.23
CA LEU A 513 -29.31 17.32 7.38
C LEU A 513 -28.02 16.91 6.67
N GLU A 514 -27.98 17.12 5.34
CA GLU A 514 -26.74 17.05 4.56
C GLU A 514 -25.93 18.36 4.64
N CYS A 515 -24.70 18.34 4.13
CA CYS A 515 -23.71 19.42 4.27
C CYS A 515 -24.23 20.82 3.92
N TYR A 516 -24.97 20.99 2.82
CA TYR A 516 -25.46 22.29 2.36
C TYR A 516 -26.59 22.82 3.23
N SER A 517 -27.55 21.95 3.59
CA SER A 517 -28.68 22.30 4.46
C SER A 517 -28.22 22.58 5.90
N ALA A 518 -27.32 21.78 6.45
CA ALA A 518 -26.74 22.00 7.77
C ALA A 518 -25.99 23.34 7.86
N ASN A 519 -25.11 23.63 6.90
CA ASN A 519 -24.40 24.90 6.86
C ASN A 519 -25.33 26.10 6.58
N THR A 520 -26.42 25.90 5.85
CA THR A 520 -27.47 26.94 5.69
C THR A 520 -28.14 27.26 7.03
N LEU A 521 -28.55 26.25 7.80
CA LEU A 521 -29.11 26.45 9.14
C LEU A 521 -28.11 27.11 10.08
N TYR A 522 -26.85 26.67 10.05
CA TYR A 522 -25.79 27.23 10.87
C TYR A 522 -25.58 28.73 10.60
N ILE A 523 -25.56 29.13 9.32
CA ILE A 523 -25.48 30.54 8.93
C ILE A 523 -26.69 31.33 9.43
N ALA A 524 -27.89 30.75 9.39
CA ALA A 524 -29.08 31.39 9.94
C ALA A 524 -28.93 31.72 11.44
N MET A 525 -28.37 30.78 12.21
CA MET A 525 -28.10 30.96 13.63
C MET A 525 -27.02 32.01 13.88
N LEU A 526 -25.91 31.96 13.15
CA LEU A 526 -24.80 32.91 13.24
C LEU A 526 -25.24 34.34 12.95
N ARG A 527 -25.96 34.55 11.84
CA ARG A 527 -26.42 35.89 11.44
C ARG A 527 -27.45 36.44 12.42
N LYS A 528 -28.28 35.58 13.03
CA LYS A 528 -29.23 35.99 14.07
C LYS A 528 -28.54 36.55 15.32
N VAL A 529 -27.39 35.99 15.70
CA VAL A 529 -26.59 36.48 16.84
C VAL A 529 -25.59 37.58 16.45
N GLY A 530 -25.68 38.11 15.22
CA GLY A 530 -24.88 39.24 14.75
C GLY A 530 -23.48 38.86 14.24
N ILE A 531 -23.24 37.59 13.91
CA ILE A 531 -21.97 37.11 13.36
C ILE A 531 -22.08 37.05 11.83
N SER A 532 -21.15 37.71 11.13
CA SER A 532 -21.08 37.66 9.67
C SER A 532 -20.61 36.28 9.21
N ALA A 533 -21.41 35.65 8.35
CA ALA A 533 -21.16 34.29 7.88
C ALA A 533 -21.65 34.10 6.44
N ARG A 534 -20.98 33.24 5.67
CA ARG A 534 -21.30 32.93 4.28
C ARG A 534 -21.16 31.45 3.96
N LEU A 535 -21.91 30.98 2.98
CA LEU A 535 -21.84 29.58 2.53
C LEU A 535 -20.71 29.43 1.51
N VAL A 536 -19.93 28.37 1.65
CA VAL A 536 -18.92 27.97 0.66
C VAL A 536 -19.33 26.64 0.05
N VAL A 537 -19.19 26.53 -1.26
CA VAL A 537 -19.34 25.28 -2.01
C VAL A 537 -18.01 24.95 -2.69
N GLY A 538 -17.66 23.67 -2.73
CA GLY A 538 -16.39 23.23 -3.26
C GLY A 538 -16.20 21.74 -3.11
N HIS A 539 -14.98 21.34 -2.79
CA HIS A 539 -14.58 19.93 -2.68
C HIS A 539 -13.78 19.68 -1.40
N LYS A 540 -14.01 18.54 -0.76
CA LYS A 540 -13.16 18.01 0.31
C LYS A 540 -12.43 16.78 -0.23
N VAL A 541 -11.11 16.87 -0.34
CA VAL A 541 -10.24 15.81 -0.86
C VAL A 541 -9.53 15.16 0.32
N GLU A 542 -9.92 13.94 0.68
CA GLU A 542 -9.45 13.25 1.89
C GLU A 542 -8.18 12.41 1.67
N GLY A 543 -7.73 12.22 0.43
CA GLY A 543 -6.54 11.44 0.16
C GLY A 543 -6.02 11.58 -1.27
N ALA A 544 -4.84 11.02 -1.50
CA ALA A 544 -4.21 10.93 -2.82
C ALA A 544 -4.09 9.48 -3.27
N LYS A 545 -4.25 9.24 -4.57
CA LYS A 545 -4.06 7.93 -5.21
C LYS A 545 -3.01 8.11 -6.30
N ASP A 546 -2.04 7.19 -6.37
CA ASP A 546 -0.96 7.20 -7.37
C ASP A 546 -0.17 8.52 -7.45
N GLY A 547 0.07 9.17 -6.29
CA GLY A 547 0.76 10.45 -6.21
C GLY A 547 -0.05 11.66 -6.69
N LYS A 548 -1.38 11.51 -6.88
CA LYS A 548 -2.30 12.57 -7.30
C LYS A 548 -3.47 12.72 -6.35
N ALA A 549 -3.85 13.96 -6.07
CA ALA A 549 -5.14 14.28 -5.46
C ALA A 549 -6.19 14.46 -6.57
N ILE A 550 -7.41 13.96 -6.36
CA ILE A 550 -8.46 13.91 -7.38
C ILE A 550 -9.67 14.70 -6.91
N ILE A 551 -10.21 15.57 -7.78
CA ILE A 551 -11.51 16.21 -7.61
C ILE A 551 -12.50 15.57 -8.60
N ASP A 552 -13.53 14.93 -8.07
CA ASP A 552 -14.59 14.25 -8.83
C ASP A 552 -15.98 14.47 -8.21
N SER A 553 -16.99 13.74 -8.70
CA SER A 553 -18.38 13.84 -8.25
C SER A 553 -18.63 13.42 -6.80
N GLN A 554 -17.71 12.67 -6.18
CA GLN A 554 -17.80 12.21 -4.79
C GLN A 554 -17.19 13.20 -3.80
N THR A 555 -16.25 14.04 -4.26
CA THR A 555 -15.57 15.03 -3.40
C THR A 555 -16.38 16.28 -3.09
N GLY A 556 -17.57 16.46 -3.67
CA GLY A 556 -18.37 17.68 -3.52
C GLY A 556 -18.78 17.93 -2.06
N HIS A 557 -18.56 19.14 -1.56
CA HIS A 557 -18.83 19.49 -0.16
C HIS A 557 -19.22 20.95 0.01
N ALA A 558 -19.94 21.26 1.10
CA ALA A 558 -20.31 22.62 1.48
C ALA A 558 -19.98 22.89 2.96
N TRP A 559 -19.51 24.10 3.25
CA TRP A 559 -19.13 24.51 4.61
C TRP A 559 -19.42 26.00 4.84
N THR A 560 -19.28 26.46 6.08
CA THR A 560 -19.48 27.86 6.46
C THR A 560 -18.14 28.56 6.62
N GLU A 561 -18.08 29.82 6.19
CA GLU A 561 -17.00 30.74 6.59
C GLU A 561 -17.55 31.80 7.53
N VAL A 562 -16.85 32.03 8.65
CA VAL A 562 -17.19 33.03 9.68
C VAL A 562 -16.15 34.13 9.70
N TRP A 563 -16.57 35.39 9.77
CA TRP A 563 -15.66 36.51 9.92
C TRP A 563 -15.23 36.69 11.38
N ASP A 564 -13.95 36.47 11.70
CA ASP A 564 -13.43 36.59 13.07
C ASP A 564 -13.10 38.04 13.50
N GLY A 565 -13.26 39.00 12.59
CA GLY A 565 -12.84 40.40 12.75
C GLY A 565 -11.64 40.77 11.87
N THR A 566 -10.85 39.77 11.45
CA THR A 566 -9.61 39.94 10.67
C THR A 566 -9.59 39.08 9.40
N ALA A 567 -10.14 37.88 9.45
CA ALA A 567 -10.14 36.92 8.37
C ALA A 567 -11.41 36.06 8.39
N TRP A 568 -11.68 35.43 7.25
CA TRP A 568 -12.68 34.37 7.15
C TRP A 568 -12.09 33.07 7.68
N ARG A 569 -12.80 32.43 8.62
CA ARG A 569 -12.43 31.14 9.21
C ARG A 569 -13.40 30.07 8.75
N ARG A 570 -12.86 28.96 8.26
CA ARG A 570 -13.63 27.77 7.90
C ARG A 570 -14.23 27.16 9.18
N MET A 571 -15.54 26.96 9.17
CA MET A 571 -16.32 26.28 10.20
C MET A 571 -17.26 25.29 9.50
N ASP A 572 -16.98 24.01 9.65
CA ASP A 572 -17.79 22.96 9.03
C ASP A 572 -18.84 22.44 10.03
N ALA A 573 -20.11 22.76 9.74
CA ALA A 573 -21.24 22.35 10.56
C ALA A 573 -21.94 21.08 10.05
N THR A 574 -21.28 20.32 9.17
CA THR A 574 -21.84 19.07 8.64
C THR A 574 -21.99 18.03 9.75
N PRO A 575 -23.20 17.54 10.04
CA PRO A 575 -23.43 16.50 11.04
C PRO A 575 -22.70 15.21 10.69
N ARG A 576 -22.45 14.39 11.71
CA ARG A 576 -22.00 13.02 11.50
C ARG A 576 -23.20 12.11 11.26
N PRO A 577 -23.03 10.99 10.54
CA PRO A 577 -24.04 9.93 10.55
C PRO A 577 -24.42 9.53 11.97
N LYS A 578 -25.67 9.11 12.14
CA LYS A 578 -26.22 8.67 13.43
C LYS A 578 -25.65 7.29 13.79
N GLN A 579 -24.42 7.22 14.29
CA GLN A 579 -23.82 5.97 14.75
C GLN A 579 -24.05 5.73 16.24
N GLN A 580 -24.45 4.51 16.62
CA GLN A 580 -24.37 4.02 18.00
C GLN A 580 -22.92 4.17 18.51
N LYS A 581 -22.74 5.04 19.51
CA LYS A 581 -21.50 5.34 20.26
C LYS A 581 -20.21 4.72 19.69
N LYS A 582 -19.52 5.48 18.83
CA LYS A 582 -18.08 5.40 18.60
C LYS A 582 -17.47 6.80 18.75
N ASP A 583 -16.49 6.89 19.63
CA ASP A 583 -15.54 7.99 19.83
C ASP A 583 -14.24 7.23 20.18
N GLN A 584 -13.06 7.39 19.57
CA GLN A 584 -12.49 8.38 18.67
C GLN A 584 -11.52 7.65 17.72
N GLN A 585 -11.41 8.10 16.47
CA GLN A 585 -10.44 7.60 15.50
C GLN A 585 -9.33 8.63 15.37
N GLY A 586 -8.09 8.21 15.65
CA GLY A 586 -6.87 8.91 15.29
C GLY A 586 -6.48 8.55 13.86
N ASP A 587 -6.19 9.57 13.07
CA ASP A 587 -5.67 9.52 11.71
C ASP A 587 -4.15 9.25 11.74
N SER A 588 -3.67 8.30 10.93
CA SER A 588 -2.31 8.22 10.37
C SER A 588 -2.25 7.01 9.41
N ASP A 589 -1.49 6.95 8.33
CA ASP A 589 -0.53 7.87 7.73
C ASP A 589 -0.46 7.49 6.24
N SER A 590 -0.97 8.36 5.36
CA SER A 590 -0.65 8.34 3.92
C SER A 590 0.33 9.49 3.67
N PRO A 591 1.28 9.41 2.72
CA PRO A 591 2.21 10.50 2.47
C PRO A 591 1.50 11.66 1.72
N THR A 592 0.67 12.43 2.42
CA THR A 592 -0.05 13.60 1.92
C THR A 592 0.23 14.81 2.82
N GLU A 593 0.27 16.01 2.23
CA GLU A 593 0.27 17.26 3.00
C GLU A 593 -1.13 17.89 2.92
N GLU A 594 -1.71 18.23 4.06
CA GLU A 594 -2.99 18.93 4.10
C GLU A 594 -2.83 20.44 3.91
N ALA A 595 -3.75 21.05 3.17
CA ALA A 595 -3.77 22.49 3.00
C ALA A 595 -4.07 23.22 4.33
N GLN A 596 -3.13 24.04 4.80
CA GLN A 596 -3.36 25.00 5.89
C GLN A 596 -4.31 26.11 5.43
N ASP A 597 -5.62 25.90 5.60
CA ASP A 597 -6.69 26.73 5.03
C ASP A 597 -7.39 27.64 6.06
N GLY A 598 -6.86 27.68 7.29
CA GLY A 598 -7.35 28.52 8.39
C GLY A 598 -8.54 27.94 9.17
N GLY A 599 -8.85 26.65 9.02
CA GLY A 599 -9.86 25.94 9.83
C GLY A 599 -9.53 25.83 11.32
N VAL A 600 -10.57 25.69 12.13
CA VAL A 600 -10.49 25.38 13.58
C VAL A 600 -10.88 23.90 13.75
N GLU A 601 -9.90 23.02 13.94
CA GLU A 601 -10.13 21.59 14.23
C GLU A 601 -9.89 21.29 15.73
N LYS A 602 -10.42 20.15 16.19
CA LYS A 602 -10.55 19.77 17.61
C LYS A 602 -9.26 19.96 18.41
N GLN A 603 -9.35 20.67 19.54
CA GLN A 603 -8.62 20.31 20.77
C GLN A 603 -9.56 19.44 21.61
N ASP A 604 -9.23 18.16 21.78
CA ASP A 604 -9.98 17.26 22.67
C ASP A 604 -9.79 17.70 24.13
N GLY A 605 -10.83 18.32 24.70
CA GLY A 605 -10.96 18.58 26.12
C GLY A 605 -11.87 17.51 26.74
N GLY A 606 -11.29 16.65 27.58
CA GLY A 606 -12.03 15.67 28.37
C GLY A 606 -12.96 16.36 29.37
N ALA A 607 -14.23 15.95 29.38
CA ALA A 607 -15.18 16.30 30.41
C ALA A 607 -15.39 15.08 31.32
N GLU A 608 -15.03 15.22 32.60
CA GLU A 608 -15.44 14.32 33.66
C GLU A 608 -16.97 14.31 33.81
N LYS A 609 -17.51 13.13 34.08
CA LYS A 609 -18.87 12.95 34.62
C LYS A 609 -18.76 12.58 36.10
N GLN A 610 -19.64 13.13 36.93
CA GLN A 610 -20.55 12.27 37.72
C GLN A 610 -21.77 12.98 38.32
N ASP A 611 -22.73 12.11 38.65
CA ASP A 611 -24.15 12.27 38.95
C ASP A 611 -24.53 13.01 40.25
N GLY A 612 -25.67 13.70 40.22
CA GLY A 612 -26.92 13.19 40.81
C GLY A 612 -27.15 13.18 42.34
N GLU A 613 -27.91 14.20 42.78
CA GLU A 613 -29.02 14.18 43.76
C GLU A 613 -28.86 13.99 45.30
N GLN A 614 -29.53 14.94 45.99
CA GLN A 614 -30.25 14.92 47.28
C GLN A 614 -29.50 15.10 48.61
N GLY A 615 -29.87 16.16 49.36
CA GLY A 615 -29.73 16.21 50.81
C GLY A 615 -29.83 17.59 51.45
N GLN A 616 -30.64 17.71 52.50
CA GLN A 616 -31.06 18.95 53.17
C GLN A 616 -30.12 19.38 54.33
N MET A 617 -29.96 20.70 54.49
CA MET A 617 -29.65 21.51 55.69
C MET A 617 -28.35 21.30 56.51
N GLY A 618 -27.61 22.41 56.66
CA GLY A 618 -26.79 22.74 57.84
C GLY A 618 -26.03 24.05 57.67
N GLU A 619 -26.42 25.12 58.37
CA GLU A 619 -25.66 26.38 58.44
C GLU A 619 -24.26 26.12 59.05
N ALA A 620 -23.21 26.25 58.23
CA ALA A 620 -21.82 26.36 58.70
C ALA A 620 -21.38 27.83 58.60
N SER A 621 -20.64 28.30 59.60
CA SER A 621 -20.28 29.71 59.73
C SER A 621 -19.17 30.11 58.75
N ASP A 622 -19.18 31.37 58.31
CA ASP A 622 -18.21 31.97 57.36
C ASP A 622 -16.72 31.83 57.75
N GLN A 623 -16.41 31.37 58.97
CA GLN A 623 -15.04 31.12 59.44
C GLN A 623 -14.48 29.74 59.05
N ASP A 624 -15.32 28.72 58.86
CA ASP A 624 -14.88 27.36 58.48
C ASP A 624 -14.63 27.22 56.97
N ILE A 625 -15.23 28.10 56.16
CA ILE A 625 -15.07 28.15 54.69
C ILE A 625 -13.71 28.74 54.30
N ALA A 626 -13.23 29.75 55.04
CA ALA A 626 -11.98 30.44 54.72
C ALA A 626 -10.72 29.60 55.05
N GLU A 627 -10.77 28.74 56.07
CA GLU A 627 -9.68 27.78 56.35
C GLU A 627 -9.69 26.61 55.34
N GLY A 628 -10.87 26.13 54.92
CA GLY A 628 -11.01 25.10 53.89
C GLY A 628 -10.58 25.57 52.49
N GLU A 629 -10.86 26.82 52.12
CA GLU A 629 -10.41 27.42 50.84
C GLU A 629 -8.87 27.55 50.79
N SER A 630 -8.21 27.89 51.90
CA SER A 630 -6.75 27.96 51.95
C SER A 630 -6.06 26.59 51.92
N GLU A 631 -6.69 25.54 52.46
CA GLU A 631 -6.17 24.18 52.36
C GLU A 631 -6.41 23.56 50.98
N LEU A 632 -7.52 23.90 50.32
CA LEU A 632 -7.82 23.54 48.93
C LEU A 632 -6.86 24.19 47.93
N ASP A 633 -6.54 25.47 48.09
CA ASP A 633 -5.59 26.17 47.20
C ASP A 633 -4.17 25.60 47.34
N ASN A 634 -3.74 25.24 48.55
CA ASN A 634 -2.44 24.61 48.78
C ASN A 634 -2.40 23.18 48.23
N ALA A 635 -3.49 22.41 48.35
CA ALA A 635 -3.60 21.08 47.76
C ALA A 635 -3.64 21.12 46.23
N GLN A 636 -4.29 22.13 45.64
CA GLN A 636 -4.28 22.36 44.19
C GLN A 636 -2.88 22.72 43.68
N GLN A 637 -2.15 23.62 44.36
CA GLN A 637 -0.78 23.96 43.96
C GLN A 637 0.18 22.78 44.05
N LEU A 638 0.06 21.95 45.10
CA LEU A 638 0.88 20.73 45.22
C LEU A 638 0.54 19.72 44.11
N SER A 639 -0.75 19.55 43.79
CA SER A 639 -1.20 18.69 42.70
C SER A 639 -0.70 19.17 41.32
N GLU A 640 -0.75 20.48 41.06
CA GLU A 640 -0.24 21.08 39.83
C GLU A 640 1.28 20.89 39.68
N GLN A 641 2.04 21.06 40.77
CA GLN A 641 3.48 20.82 40.77
C GLN A 641 3.84 19.35 40.50
N MET A 642 3.12 18.42 41.13
CA MET A 642 3.29 16.97 40.93
C MET A 642 2.92 16.55 39.51
N SER A 643 1.84 17.10 38.97
CA SER A 643 1.40 16.87 37.59
C SER A 643 2.44 17.37 36.58
N ALA A 644 2.99 18.57 36.79
CA ALA A 644 4.05 19.12 35.95
C ALA A 644 5.35 18.29 36.02
N GLN A 645 5.71 17.80 37.22
CA GLN A 645 6.89 16.93 37.40
C GLN A 645 6.70 15.59 36.68
N LYS A 646 5.51 14.99 36.76
CA LYS A 646 5.16 13.78 36.02
C LYS A 646 5.20 13.99 34.51
N GLN A 647 4.59 15.06 34.00
CA GLN A 647 4.64 15.40 32.57
C GLN A 647 6.09 15.55 32.08
N SER A 648 6.98 16.12 32.90
CA SER A 648 8.40 16.21 32.56
C SER A 648 9.09 14.85 32.51
N LEU A 649 8.73 13.91 33.39
CA LEU A 649 9.29 12.55 33.37
C LEU A 649 8.73 11.76 32.18
N ASP A 650 7.43 11.88 31.91
CA ASP A 650 6.78 11.26 30.74
C ASP A 650 7.43 11.72 29.43
N GLN A 651 7.64 13.02 29.25
CA GLN A 651 8.28 13.55 28.05
C GLN A 651 9.72 13.03 27.88
N ARG A 652 10.49 13.00 28.97
CA ARG A 652 11.87 12.50 28.94
C ARG A 652 11.93 10.99 28.70
N LEU A 653 10.91 10.26 29.12
CA LEU A 653 10.78 8.82 28.89
C LEU A 653 10.42 8.50 27.43
N GLU A 654 9.56 9.31 26.80
CA GLU A 654 9.31 9.22 25.36
C GLU A 654 10.57 9.50 24.54
N ASP A 655 11.34 10.50 24.96
CA ASP A 655 12.58 10.93 24.30
C ASP A 655 13.80 10.03 24.61
N ALA A 656 13.64 9.03 25.49
CA ALA A 656 14.73 8.16 25.92
C ALA A 656 15.30 7.37 24.73
N LYS A 657 16.63 7.42 24.58
CA LYS A 657 17.33 6.78 23.46
C LYS A 657 18.14 5.57 23.88
N SER A 658 18.31 5.29 25.17
CA SER A 658 19.05 4.13 25.69
C SER A 658 18.31 3.44 26.83
N PHE A 659 18.61 2.16 27.05
CA PHE A 659 18.02 1.42 28.17
C PHE A 659 18.51 1.98 29.51
N GLN A 660 19.72 2.53 29.54
CA GLN A 660 20.25 3.28 30.69
C GLN A 660 19.44 4.57 30.98
N ASP A 661 18.99 5.31 29.97
CA ASP A 661 18.13 6.50 30.17
C ASP A 661 16.80 6.13 30.83
N VAL A 662 16.14 5.07 30.33
CA VAL A 662 14.87 4.56 30.87
C VAL A 662 15.03 4.17 32.34
N LYS A 663 16.15 3.51 32.68
CA LYS A 663 16.47 3.13 34.05
C LYS A 663 16.72 4.33 34.97
N ASP A 664 17.48 5.32 34.49
CA ASP A 664 17.78 6.50 35.29
C ASP A 664 16.50 7.33 35.56
N LEU A 665 15.57 7.37 34.59
CA LEU A 665 14.24 7.97 34.76
C LEU A 665 13.35 7.18 35.73
N LEU A 666 13.38 5.85 35.70
CA LEU A 666 12.68 5.00 36.68
C LEU A 666 13.17 5.28 38.11
N LYS A 667 14.48 5.42 38.29
CA LYS A 667 15.07 5.74 39.59
C LYS A 667 14.72 7.16 40.04
N GLU A 668 14.73 8.12 39.12
CA GLU A 668 14.31 9.50 39.37
C GLU A 668 12.83 9.57 39.78
N ALA A 669 11.97 8.75 39.16
CA ALA A 669 10.56 8.62 39.52
C ALA A 669 10.39 7.99 40.91
N GLU A 670 11.13 6.93 41.25
CA GLU A 670 11.10 6.32 42.59
C GLU A 670 11.53 7.29 43.69
N ASP A 671 12.61 8.05 43.45
CA ASP A 671 13.19 9.02 44.38
C ASP A 671 12.41 10.36 44.44
N SER A 672 11.40 10.56 43.58
CA SER A 672 10.58 11.79 43.53
C SER A 672 9.52 11.88 44.64
N GLU A 673 8.94 13.07 44.82
CA GLU A 673 7.82 13.30 45.73
C GLU A 673 6.45 12.90 45.13
N LEU A 674 6.42 12.34 43.91
CA LEU A 674 5.20 11.90 43.24
C LEU A 674 4.35 10.96 44.11
N PHE A 675 3.03 11.00 43.91
CA PHE A 675 2.13 10.04 44.54
C PHE A 675 2.39 8.62 44.02
N ASP A 676 2.09 7.61 44.83
CA ASP A 676 2.40 6.21 44.51
C ASP A 676 1.73 5.75 43.21
N ASP A 677 0.52 6.22 42.92
CA ASP A 677 -0.22 5.96 41.67
C ASP A 677 0.47 6.60 40.45
N MET A 678 1.02 7.82 40.60
CA MET A 678 1.78 8.50 39.56
C MET A 678 3.14 7.82 39.32
N LYS A 679 3.78 7.30 40.37
CA LYS A 679 5.01 6.50 40.25
C LYS A 679 4.76 5.18 39.55
N GLU A 680 3.63 4.54 39.84
CA GLU A 680 3.21 3.30 39.19
C GLU A 680 2.93 3.51 37.69
N ASP A 681 2.24 4.60 37.31
CA ASP A 681 2.02 4.94 35.89
C ASP A 681 3.34 5.23 35.14
N VAL A 682 4.27 5.98 35.72
CA VAL A 682 5.59 6.20 35.10
C VAL A 682 6.36 4.88 34.95
N LYS A 683 6.21 3.95 35.89
CA LYS A 683 6.83 2.62 35.83
C LYS A 683 6.22 1.75 34.73
N GLU A 684 4.90 1.73 34.60
CA GLU A 684 4.21 1.00 33.52
C GLU A 684 4.63 1.54 32.14
N ARG A 685 4.67 2.87 31.99
CA ARG A 685 5.14 3.52 30.76
C ARG A 685 6.59 3.21 30.45
N ALA A 686 7.45 3.14 31.47
CA ALA A 686 8.86 2.81 31.27
C ALA A 686 9.06 1.36 30.83
N GLN A 687 8.26 0.44 31.35
CA GLN A 687 8.24 -0.95 30.89
C GLN A 687 7.72 -1.06 29.44
N ALA A 688 6.67 -0.30 29.09
CA ALA A 688 6.18 -0.24 27.72
C ALA A 688 7.24 0.31 26.76
N LYS A 689 7.99 1.35 27.17
CA LYS A 689 9.10 1.91 26.40
C LYS A 689 10.25 0.92 26.23
N GLU A 690 10.61 0.18 27.28
CA GLU A 690 11.63 -0.87 27.23
C GLU A 690 11.25 -1.96 26.21
N GLU A 691 10.02 -2.47 26.26
CA GLU A 691 9.54 -3.48 25.31
C GLU A 691 9.47 -2.92 23.88
N GLN A 692 9.02 -1.67 23.70
CA GLN A 692 9.06 -1.02 22.39
C GLN A 692 10.49 -0.99 21.82
N MET A 693 11.49 -0.64 22.64
CA MET A 693 12.88 -0.62 22.20
C MET A 693 13.43 -2.01 21.87
N LYS A 694 13.00 -3.06 22.58
CA LYS A 694 13.38 -4.45 22.26
C LYS A 694 12.76 -4.92 20.95
N GLU A 695 11.48 -4.61 20.71
CA GLU A 695 10.78 -5.02 19.49
C GLU A 695 11.40 -4.35 18.25
N VAL A 696 11.78 -3.08 18.30
CA VAL A 696 12.52 -2.41 17.20
C VAL A 696 13.84 -3.13 16.88
N ILE A 697 14.54 -3.62 17.90
CA ILE A 697 15.78 -4.38 17.73
C ILE A 697 15.49 -5.75 17.10
N LYS A 698 14.42 -6.44 17.52
CA LYS A 698 13.99 -7.73 16.96
C LYS A 698 13.59 -7.59 15.48
N GLU A 699 12.84 -6.56 15.12
CA GLU A 699 12.47 -6.26 13.73
C GLU A 699 13.71 -6.09 12.84
N SER A 700 14.73 -5.37 13.33
CA SER A 700 15.99 -5.23 12.59
C SER A 700 16.74 -6.56 12.42
N LEU A 701 16.74 -7.43 13.42
CA LEU A 701 17.33 -8.77 13.31
C LEU A 701 16.56 -9.65 12.31
N ASP A 702 15.24 -9.56 12.29
CA ASP A 702 14.37 -10.25 11.35
C ASP A 702 14.67 -9.89 9.89
N GLU A 703 14.82 -8.59 9.62
CA GLU A 703 15.22 -8.11 8.29
C GLU A 703 16.59 -8.65 7.87
N MET A 704 17.56 -8.65 8.79
CA MET A 704 18.91 -9.16 8.52
C MET A 704 18.93 -10.67 8.22
N VAL A 705 18.07 -11.46 8.86
CA VAL A 705 17.92 -12.89 8.57
C VAL A 705 17.27 -13.11 7.21
N GLN A 706 16.20 -12.37 6.91
CA GLN A 706 15.48 -12.46 5.65
C GLN A 706 16.41 -12.19 4.44
N ASP A 707 17.32 -11.24 4.58
CA ASP A 707 18.25 -10.87 3.53
C ASP A 707 19.50 -11.77 3.45
N GLY A 708 19.57 -12.83 4.27
CA GLY A 708 20.68 -13.77 4.32
C GLY A 708 21.96 -13.17 4.93
N PHE A 709 21.85 -12.02 5.60
CA PHE A 709 22.96 -11.37 6.28
C PHE A 709 23.22 -12.00 7.65
N LEU A 710 22.15 -12.38 8.35
CA LEU A 710 22.18 -13.10 9.61
C LEU A 710 21.54 -14.49 9.44
N ASP A 711 21.86 -15.44 10.33
CA ASP A 711 21.22 -16.75 10.39
C ASP A 711 20.27 -16.85 11.59
N GLU A 712 19.30 -17.78 11.52
CA GLU A 712 18.29 -17.96 12.57
C GLU A 712 18.90 -18.33 13.93
N GLU A 713 19.95 -19.16 13.97
CA GLU A 713 20.59 -19.57 15.24
C GLU A 713 21.20 -18.37 15.97
N ARG A 714 21.84 -17.47 15.21
CA ARG A 714 22.41 -16.23 15.75
C ARG A 714 21.36 -15.20 16.14
N ARG A 715 20.27 -15.10 15.38
CA ARG A 715 19.11 -14.29 15.75
C ARG A 715 18.52 -14.77 17.08
N GLU A 716 18.21 -16.06 17.21
CA GLU A 716 17.68 -16.64 18.45
C GLU A 716 18.64 -16.40 19.64
N GLU A 717 19.95 -16.48 19.42
CA GLU A 717 20.95 -16.16 20.44
C GLU A 717 20.86 -14.69 20.90
N LEU A 718 20.76 -13.74 19.96
CA LEU A 718 20.68 -12.31 20.24
C LEU A 718 19.35 -11.92 20.86
N GLU A 719 18.23 -12.49 20.40
CA GLU A 719 16.91 -12.30 21.00
C GLU A 719 16.85 -12.82 22.42
N LYS A 720 17.40 -14.02 22.66
CA LYS A 720 17.48 -14.58 24.00
C LYS A 720 18.34 -13.71 24.92
N GLN A 721 19.45 -13.17 24.43
CA GLN A 721 20.26 -12.20 25.18
C GLN A 721 19.47 -10.92 25.47
N LEU A 722 18.65 -10.44 24.53
CA LEU A 722 17.80 -9.26 24.69
C LEU A 722 16.67 -9.46 25.72
N GLU A 723 16.15 -10.67 25.85
CA GLU A 723 15.06 -11.01 26.78
C GLU A 723 15.56 -11.36 28.19
N GLU A 724 16.70 -12.05 28.30
CA GLU A 724 17.24 -12.53 29.59
C GLU A 724 18.14 -11.51 30.31
N SER A 725 18.63 -10.50 29.60
CA SER A 725 19.59 -9.54 30.16
C SER A 725 18.93 -8.45 31.00
N GLN A 726 19.62 -8.07 32.08
CA GLN A 726 19.23 -6.90 32.86
C GLN A 726 19.48 -5.62 32.06
N LEU A 727 18.73 -4.54 32.32
CA LEU A 727 18.87 -3.21 31.67
C LEU A 727 20.32 -2.71 31.50
N GLN A 728 21.26 -3.13 32.37
CA GLN A 728 22.68 -2.74 32.29
C GLN A 728 23.49 -3.45 31.20
N GLU A 729 23.01 -4.60 30.71
CA GLU A 729 23.67 -5.39 29.67
C GLU A 729 23.02 -5.20 28.29
N LEU A 730 21.78 -4.68 28.26
CA LEU A 730 21.03 -4.42 27.02
C LEU A 730 21.69 -3.39 26.11
N ASP A 731 22.30 -2.33 26.64
CA ASP A 731 23.01 -1.35 25.80
C ASP A 731 24.25 -1.97 25.12
N ARG A 732 24.91 -2.95 25.74
CA ARG A 732 26.05 -3.67 25.11
C ARG A 732 25.59 -4.61 24.01
N ILE A 733 24.48 -5.30 24.22
CA ILE A 733 23.85 -6.17 23.21
C ILE A 733 23.38 -5.31 22.04
N ARG A 734 22.76 -4.16 22.32
CA ARG A 734 22.39 -3.19 21.30
C ARG A 734 23.58 -2.67 20.53
N GLU A 735 24.67 -2.26 21.17
CA GLU A 735 25.89 -1.83 20.46
C GLU A 735 26.50 -2.94 19.58
N GLN A 736 26.34 -4.20 19.98
CA GLN A 736 26.77 -5.34 19.17
C GLN A 736 25.87 -5.50 17.95
N ILE A 737 24.56 -5.38 18.12
CA ILE A 737 23.57 -5.43 17.03
C ILE A 737 23.77 -4.24 16.10
N GLU A 738 23.90 -3.02 16.60
CA GLU A 738 24.15 -1.81 15.80
C GLU A 738 25.42 -1.92 14.94
N ARG A 739 26.45 -2.63 15.39
CA ARG A 739 27.63 -2.92 14.55
C ARG A 739 27.33 -3.90 13.42
N GLU A 740 26.55 -4.95 13.67
CA GLU A 740 26.11 -5.88 12.64
C GLU A 740 25.11 -5.20 11.68
N SER A 741 24.19 -4.40 12.20
CA SER A 741 23.25 -3.55 11.44
C SER A 741 23.97 -2.49 10.62
N SER A 742 25.08 -1.91 11.10
CA SER A 742 25.85 -0.94 10.30
C SER A 742 26.47 -1.58 9.06
N ALA A 743 26.98 -2.81 9.16
CA ALA A 743 27.51 -3.54 8.01
C ALA A 743 26.39 -3.98 7.07
N TYR A 744 25.22 -4.31 7.62
CA TYR A 744 24.01 -4.61 6.86
C TYR A 744 23.49 -3.40 6.09
N ASN A 745 23.38 -2.24 6.74
CA ASN A 745 22.92 -0.99 6.11
C ASN A 745 23.86 -0.57 4.98
N GLU A 746 25.18 -0.65 5.18
CA GLU A 746 26.15 -0.39 4.10
C GLU A 746 25.98 -1.38 2.94
N TYR A 747 25.69 -2.66 3.22
CA TYR A 747 25.39 -3.65 2.18
C TYR A 747 24.10 -3.28 1.42
N GLN A 748 23.03 -2.88 2.11
CA GLN A 748 21.78 -2.47 1.48
C GLN A 748 21.95 -1.23 0.61
N GLU A 749 22.63 -0.19 1.11
CA GLU A 749 22.93 1.01 0.32
C GLU A 749 23.65 0.66 -0.98
N ILE A 750 24.66 -0.22 -0.92
CA ILE A 750 25.39 -0.66 -2.11
C ILE A 750 24.49 -1.51 -3.03
N LYS A 751 23.70 -2.43 -2.46
CA LYS A 751 22.79 -3.30 -3.21
C LYS A 751 21.75 -2.47 -3.98
N GLU A 752 21.16 -1.48 -3.34
CA GLU A 752 20.22 -0.53 -3.96
C GLU A 752 20.90 0.30 -5.07
N GLU A 753 22.14 0.77 -4.83
CA GLU A 753 22.90 1.52 -5.82
C GLU A 753 23.20 0.70 -7.08
N VAL A 754 23.55 -0.59 -6.93
CA VAL A 754 23.89 -1.46 -8.07
C VAL A 754 22.68 -2.13 -8.73
N ALA A 755 21.53 -2.19 -8.06
CA ALA A 755 20.32 -2.87 -8.55
C ALA A 755 19.91 -2.46 -9.98
N PRO A 756 19.88 -1.16 -10.36
CA PRO A 756 19.53 -0.77 -11.73
C PRO A 756 20.51 -1.31 -12.78
N LEU A 757 21.79 -1.45 -12.43
CA LEU A 757 22.80 -2.04 -13.30
C LEU A 757 22.63 -3.55 -13.38
N VAL A 758 22.31 -4.21 -12.26
CA VAL A 758 22.02 -5.65 -12.22
C VAL A 758 20.83 -5.96 -13.11
N ASP A 759 19.72 -5.21 -13.02
CA ASP A 759 18.54 -5.38 -13.86
C ASP A 759 18.88 -5.22 -15.35
N LYS A 760 19.56 -4.11 -15.70
CA LYS A 760 19.96 -3.83 -17.09
C LYS A 760 20.78 -4.96 -17.70
N TRP A 761 21.78 -5.47 -16.97
CA TRP A 761 22.66 -6.52 -17.47
C TRP A 761 22.02 -7.89 -17.41
N PHE A 762 21.16 -8.15 -16.43
CA PHE A 762 20.35 -9.36 -16.39
C PHE A 762 19.46 -9.46 -17.64
N ASP A 763 18.72 -8.40 -17.97
CA ASP A 763 17.88 -8.34 -19.17
C ASP A 763 18.70 -8.54 -20.44
N TYR A 764 19.86 -7.91 -20.53
CA TYR A 764 20.81 -8.10 -21.65
C TYR A 764 21.20 -9.57 -21.82
N PHE A 765 21.54 -10.27 -20.73
CA PHE A 765 21.89 -11.69 -20.78
C PHE A 765 20.67 -12.60 -21.02
N VAL A 766 19.48 -12.25 -20.53
CA VAL A 766 18.23 -12.99 -20.78
C VAL A 766 17.90 -13.04 -22.28
N GLU A 767 18.20 -11.98 -23.03
CA GLU A 767 17.96 -11.92 -24.47
C GLU A 767 18.97 -12.74 -25.29
N ARG A 768 20.17 -12.96 -24.76
CA ARG A 768 21.30 -13.60 -25.48
C ARG A 768 21.55 -15.04 -25.07
N LEU A 769 21.29 -15.41 -23.82
CA LEU A 769 21.53 -16.76 -23.32
C LEU A 769 20.36 -17.69 -23.72
N PRO A 770 20.65 -18.86 -24.32
CA PRO A 770 19.61 -19.78 -24.79
C PRO A 770 18.77 -20.31 -23.63
N LYS A 771 17.45 -20.28 -23.78
CA LYS A 771 16.50 -20.78 -22.76
C LYS A 771 16.40 -22.31 -22.83
N GLN A 772 16.01 -22.93 -21.71
CA GLN A 772 16.08 -24.38 -21.51
C GLN A 772 15.24 -25.23 -22.51
N ASP A 773 14.24 -24.63 -23.20
CA ASP A 773 13.25 -25.32 -24.03
C ASP A 773 13.02 -24.74 -25.45
N GLU A 774 14.08 -24.41 -26.21
CA GLU A 774 13.89 -24.03 -27.62
C GLU A 774 13.64 -25.25 -28.53
N VAL A 775 12.35 -25.56 -28.77
CA VAL A 775 11.91 -26.39 -29.90
C VAL A 775 11.29 -25.48 -30.96
N ASP A 776 11.92 -25.38 -32.12
CA ASP A 776 11.40 -24.58 -33.25
C ASP A 776 10.63 -25.44 -34.27
N VAL A 777 9.59 -24.88 -34.89
CA VAL A 777 8.70 -25.57 -35.83
C VAL A 777 8.91 -25.02 -37.24
N ASP A 778 9.47 -25.84 -38.13
CA ASP A 778 9.62 -25.48 -39.54
C ASP A 778 8.26 -25.53 -40.27
N GLU A 779 7.92 -24.47 -41.02
CA GLU A 779 6.69 -24.40 -41.83
C GLU A 779 6.81 -25.08 -43.21
N ASP A 780 8.00 -25.53 -43.64
CA ASP A 780 8.22 -25.91 -45.06
C ASP A 780 8.78 -27.31 -45.37
N ALA A 781 8.74 -28.27 -44.45
CA ALA A 781 9.24 -29.63 -44.72
C ALA A 781 8.24 -30.55 -45.47
N LEU A 782 7.92 -30.22 -46.72
CA LEU A 782 7.34 -31.16 -47.69
C LEU A 782 8.28 -31.39 -48.88
N THR A 783 9.48 -31.94 -48.66
CA THR A 783 10.27 -32.50 -49.77
C THR A 783 10.90 -33.89 -49.49
N ARG A 784 10.25 -34.89 -50.09
CA ARG A 784 10.78 -36.05 -50.84
C ARG A 784 11.59 -37.20 -50.22
N GLN A 785 12.04 -37.21 -48.94
CA GLN A 785 12.79 -38.40 -48.44
C GLN A 785 12.41 -39.00 -47.07
N GLY A 786 11.43 -38.46 -46.34
CA GLY A 786 10.96 -39.06 -45.08
C GLY A 786 9.81 -40.04 -45.28
N SER A 787 9.92 -41.27 -44.74
CA SER A 787 8.89 -42.31 -44.84
C SER A 787 7.53 -41.86 -44.26
N PHE A 788 6.51 -41.84 -45.12
CA PHE A 788 5.13 -41.44 -44.80
C PHE A 788 4.44 -42.46 -43.89
N ASN A 789 4.20 -42.12 -42.62
CA ASN A 789 3.49 -43.00 -41.69
C ASN A 789 1.97 -42.82 -41.80
N ARG A 790 1.33 -43.75 -42.55
CA ARG A 790 -0.12 -43.75 -42.81
C ARG A 790 -1.00 -43.83 -41.55
N HIS A 791 -0.52 -44.41 -40.44
CA HIS A 791 -1.31 -44.56 -39.22
C HIS A 791 -1.52 -43.24 -38.47
N SER A 792 -0.55 -42.32 -38.55
CA SER A 792 -0.64 -41.00 -37.91
C SER A 792 -1.61 -40.06 -38.64
N VAL A 793 -1.77 -40.23 -39.95
CA VAL A 793 -2.67 -39.41 -40.79
C VAL A 793 -4.15 -39.83 -40.65
N MET A 794 -4.41 -41.11 -40.36
CA MET A 794 -5.77 -41.67 -40.32
C MET A 794 -6.45 -41.58 -38.96
N LYS A 795 -5.87 -40.86 -37.98
CA LYS A 795 -6.56 -40.61 -36.71
C LYS A 795 -7.73 -39.63 -36.94
N PRO A 796 -8.92 -39.86 -36.35
CA PRO A 796 -10.12 -39.06 -36.62
C PRO A 796 -9.92 -37.55 -36.44
N ARG A 797 -9.11 -37.17 -35.43
CA ARG A 797 -8.71 -35.79 -35.16
C ARG A 797 -7.98 -35.11 -36.32
N ASN A 798 -7.18 -35.83 -37.11
CA ASN A 798 -6.43 -35.25 -38.23
C ASN A 798 -7.27 -35.12 -39.52
N LEU A 799 -8.34 -35.92 -39.65
CA LEU A 799 -9.33 -35.82 -40.73
C LEU A 799 -10.38 -34.72 -40.48
N LEU A 800 -10.70 -34.45 -39.20
CA LEU A 800 -11.64 -33.40 -38.80
C LEU A 800 -11.06 -31.98 -38.87
N PHE A 801 -9.74 -31.81 -38.69
CA PHE A 801 -9.09 -30.51 -38.62
C PHE A 801 -8.07 -30.23 -39.74
N GLY A 802 -8.00 -31.09 -40.77
CA GLY A 802 -7.24 -30.82 -42.00
C GLY A 802 -5.75 -30.53 -41.85
N THR A 803 -5.11 -30.92 -40.74
CA THR A 803 -3.73 -30.56 -40.43
C THR A 803 -2.92 -31.80 -40.08
N VAL A 804 -2.01 -32.18 -40.99
CA VAL A 804 -0.97 -33.18 -40.74
C VAL A 804 0.31 -32.40 -40.43
N LYS A 805 0.69 -32.26 -39.16
CA LYS A 805 2.04 -31.82 -38.77
C LYS A 805 2.71 -32.96 -37.99
N ASN A 806 3.88 -33.39 -38.45
CA ASN A 806 4.72 -34.39 -37.81
C ASN A 806 5.93 -33.66 -37.18
N PRO A 807 6.28 -33.85 -35.91
CA PRO A 807 7.40 -33.11 -35.32
C PRO A 807 8.72 -33.87 -35.56
N ARG A 808 9.79 -33.13 -35.86
CA ARG A 808 11.10 -33.18 -35.14
C ARG A 808 12.26 -32.65 -36.02
N ILE A 809 12.79 -31.48 -35.65
CA ILE A 809 14.24 -31.25 -35.62
C ILE A 809 14.54 -30.80 -34.18
N ILE A 810 15.35 -31.57 -33.46
CA ILE A 810 15.94 -31.14 -32.18
C ILE A 810 17.19 -30.38 -32.59
N ARG A 811 17.22 -29.05 -32.43
CA ARG A 811 18.51 -28.35 -32.48
C ARG A 811 19.24 -28.64 -31.17
N PRO A 812 20.51 -29.05 -31.19
CA PRO A 812 21.27 -29.17 -29.96
C PRO A 812 21.43 -27.76 -29.37
N SER A 813 20.68 -27.43 -28.30
CA SER A 813 20.97 -26.23 -27.51
C SER A 813 22.24 -26.51 -26.72
N ILE A 814 23.34 -25.87 -27.11
CA ILE A 814 24.56 -25.88 -26.31
C ILE A 814 24.26 -25.02 -25.10
N LYS A 815 24.12 -25.66 -23.92
CA LYS A 815 23.93 -24.96 -22.66
C LYS A 815 25.24 -24.23 -22.32
N PRO A 816 25.30 -22.89 -22.27
CA PRO A 816 26.47 -22.20 -21.76
C PRO A 816 26.56 -22.55 -20.27
N LYS A 817 27.66 -23.19 -19.90
CA LYS A 817 27.96 -23.61 -18.55
C LYS A 817 29.27 -22.93 -18.19
N PHE A 818 29.27 -22.08 -17.17
CA PHE A 818 30.36 -21.16 -16.90
C PHE A 818 30.81 -21.20 -15.44
N LEU A 819 32.12 -21.29 -15.22
CA LEU A 819 32.79 -21.21 -13.93
C LEU A 819 33.52 -19.86 -13.84
N ALA A 820 33.26 -19.08 -12.81
CA ALA A 820 33.95 -17.81 -12.57
C ALA A 820 34.68 -17.81 -11.22
N SER A 821 35.98 -17.51 -11.21
CA SER A 821 36.73 -17.23 -9.98
C SER A 821 37.03 -15.74 -9.90
N ILE A 822 36.43 -15.06 -8.94
CA ILE A 822 36.62 -13.63 -8.71
C ILE A 822 37.62 -13.46 -7.56
N MET A 823 38.65 -12.64 -7.80
CA MET A 823 39.71 -12.36 -6.84
C MET A 823 39.83 -10.87 -6.59
N VAL A 824 39.79 -10.47 -5.32
CA VAL A 824 39.83 -9.07 -4.91
C VAL A 824 41.09 -8.76 -4.12
N ASP A 825 41.83 -7.74 -4.55
CA ASP A 825 42.93 -7.16 -3.81
C ASP A 825 42.40 -6.36 -2.62
N VAL A 826 42.90 -6.66 -1.42
CA VAL A 826 42.63 -5.88 -0.20
C VAL A 826 43.92 -5.39 0.46
N SER A 827 44.98 -5.24 -0.32
CA SER A 827 46.25 -4.69 0.14
C SER A 827 46.13 -3.25 0.62
N GLY A 828 47.16 -2.75 1.32
CA GLY A 828 47.17 -1.37 1.80
C GLY A 828 46.97 -0.29 0.73
N SER A 829 47.28 -0.58 -0.55
CA SER A 829 47.08 0.36 -1.68
C SER A 829 45.61 0.58 -2.04
N MET A 830 44.75 -0.38 -1.71
CA MET A 830 43.31 -0.33 -1.96
C MET A 830 42.55 0.62 -1.04
N LYS A 831 43.22 1.33 -0.12
CA LYS A 831 42.54 2.12 0.93
C LYS A 831 41.71 3.27 0.35
N GLY A 832 40.57 3.54 0.99
CA GLY A 832 39.65 4.60 0.61
C GLY A 832 38.73 4.16 -0.53
N ASP A 833 38.49 5.05 -1.49
CA ASP A 833 37.49 4.85 -2.56
C ASP A 833 37.72 3.57 -3.38
N LYS A 834 38.97 3.12 -3.55
CA LYS A 834 39.29 1.91 -4.32
C LYS A 834 38.68 0.65 -3.71
N LEU A 835 38.81 0.45 -2.40
CA LEU A 835 38.22 -0.69 -1.68
C LEU A 835 36.69 -0.59 -1.67
N THR A 836 36.14 0.61 -1.47
CA THR A 836 34.69 0.83 -1.57
C THR A 836 34.16 0.42 -2.94
N MET A 837 34.85 0.80 -4.02
CA MET A 837 34.45 0.43 -5.38
C MET A 837 34.65 -1.07 -5.67
N ALA A 838 35.74 -1.67 -5.19
CA ALA A 838 35.95 -3.12 -5.30
C ALA A 838 34.83 -3.90 -4.58
N ARG A 839 34.37 -3.40 -3.43
CA ARG A 839 33.22 -3.94 -2.69
C ARG A 839 31.93 -3.80 -3.50
N LYS A 840 31.66 -2.63 -4.10
CA LYS A 840 30.50 -2.43 -5.00
C LYS A 840 30.51 -3.37 -6.20
N GLN A 841 31.67 -3.53 -6.84
CA GLN A 841 31.83 -4.42 -8.00
C GLN A 841 31.61 -5.87 -7.61
N LEU A 842 32.15 -6.29 -6.46
CA LEU A 842 31.96 -7.64 -5.96
C LEU A 842 30.48 -7.91 -5.65
N ILE A 843 29.78 -6.99 -4.98
CA ILE A 843 28.33 -7.13 -4.71
C ILE A 843 27.56 -7.22 -6.03
N PHE A 844 27.84 -6.32 -7.00
CA PHE A 844 27.24 -6.39 -8.34
C PHE A 844 27.40 -7.78 -8.99
N TYR A 845 28.60 -8.36 -8.99
CA TYR A 845 28.82 -9.69 -9.55
C TYR A 845 28.03 -10.78 -8.81
N ASN A 846 27.97 -10.71 -7.47
CA ASN A 846 27.24 -11.71 -6.70
C ASN A 846 25.74 -11.64 -7.00
N GLU A 847 25.14 -10.45 -6.99
CA GLU A 847 23.70 -10.24 -7.28
C GLU A 847 23.37 -10.71 -8.72
N LEU A 848 24.15 -10.30 -9.72
CA LEU A 848 23.92 -10.67 -11.11
C LEU A 848 24.14 -12.17 -11.36
N PHE A 849 25.26 -12.74 -10.90
CA PHE A 849 25.57 -14.15 -11.13
C PHE A 849 24.64 -15.08 -10.34
N SER A 850 24.23 -14.68 -9.13
CA SER A 850 23.20 -15.39 -8.36
C SER A 850 21.89 -15.45 -9.15
N ARG A 851 21.43 -14.30 -9.67
CA ARG A 851 20.19 -14.23 -10.46
C ARG A 851 20.25 -15.03 -11.76
N ILE A 852 21.34 -14.92 -12.52
CA ILE A 852 21.54 -15.74 -13.74
C ILE A 852 21.61 -17.23 -13.38
N SER A 853 22.27 -17.60 -12.28
CA SER A 853 22.36 -18.99 -11.83
C SER A 853 21.00 -19.54 -11.40
N SER A 854 20.18 -18.77 -10.69
CA SER A 854 18.82 -19.17 -10.29
C SER A 854 17.89 -19.35 -11.50
N GLU A 855 17.92 -18.41 -12.45
CA GLU A 855 16.99 -18.39 -13.58
C GLU A 855 17.37 -19.37 -14.69
N PHE A 856 18.67 -19.59 -14.89
CA PHE A 856 19.16 -20.37 -16.03
C PHE A 856 20.02 -21.58 -15.64
N GLY A 857 20.58 -21.63 -14.43
CA GLY A 857 21.49 -22.69 -13.98
C GLY A 857 22.84 -22.70 -14.70
N PHE A 858 23.24 -21.55 -15.26
CA PHE A 858 24.39 -21.46 -16.19
C PHE A 858 25.71 -21.09 -15.54
N ILE A 859 25.70 -20.43 -14.37
CA ILE A 859 26.90 -19.87 -13.75
C ILE A 859 27.14 -20.49 -12.37
N ARG A 860 28.38 -20.90 -12.13
CA ARG A 860 28.92 -21.23 -10.81
C ARG A 860 30.14 -20.37 -10.56
N TYR A 861 30.27 -19.84 -9.36
CA TYR A 861 31.34 -18.89 -9.09
C TYR A 861 31.83 -18.91 -7.64
N ALA A 862 33.08 -18.50 -7.46
CA ALA A 862 33.74 -18.38 -6.16
C ALA A 862 34.40 -17.00 -6.03
N ASN A 863 34.44 -16.50 -4.80
CA ASN A 863 35.01 -15.21 -4.45
C ASN A 863 36.14 -15.41 -3.43
N THR A 864 37.29 -14.81 -3.73
CA THR A 864 38.45 -14.80 -2.84
C THR A 864 38.99 -13.39 -2.72
N MET A 865 39.60 -13.08 -1.58
CA MET A 865 40.37 -11.87 -1.40
C MET A 865 41.80 -12.20 -0.99
N PHE A 866 42.73 -11.31 -1.27
CA PHE A 866 44.13 -11.51 -0.91
C PHE A 866 44.83 -10.22 -0.46
N SER A 867 45.85 -10.42 0.37
CA SER A 867 46.89 -9.44 0.67
C SER A 867 48.21 -10.20 0.77
N ASP A 868 48.73 -10.42 1.99
CA ASP A 868 49.82 -11.34 2.27
C ASP A 868 49.33 -12.80 2.32
N THR A 869 48.03 -13.00 2.62
CA THR A 869 47.35 -14.29 2.70
C THR A 869 46.09 -14.29 1.85
N VAL A 870 45.65 -15.48 1.42
CA VAL A 870 44.43 -15.68 0.63
C VAL A 870 43.29 -16.07 1.56
N THR A 871 42.16 -15.37 1.45
CA THR A 871 40.95 -15.62 2.25
C THR A 871 39.79 -15.91 1.31
N GLU A 872 39.09 -17.01 1.55
CA GLU A 872 37.86 -17.34 0.82
C GLU A 872 36.70 -16.53 1.38
N LEU A 873 35.88 -15.94 0.50
CA LEU A 873 34.65 -15.24 0.85
C LEU A 873 33.41 -16.06 0.48
N LYS A 874 33.50 -16.82 -0.63
CA LYS A 874 32.46 -17.71 -1.16
C LYS A 874 33.09 -18.81 -2.01
N GLY A 875 32.73 -20.07 -1.80
CA GLY A 875 33.09 -21.20 -2.65
C GLY A 875 32.11 -21.46 -3.80
N PHE A 876 32.48 -22.36 -4.72
CA PHE A 876 31.66 -22.71 -5.90
C PHE A 876 30.34 -23.43 -5.56
N ASP A 877 30.31 -24.17 -4.45
CA ASP A 877 29.14 -24.94 -3.99
C ASP A 877 28.22 -24.17 -3.05
N GLN A 878 28.62 -22.96 -2.67
CA GLN A 878 27.87 -22.14 -1.73
C GLN A 878 26.93 -21.21 -2.50
N ASP A 879 25.70 -21.11 -2.01
CA ASP A 879 24.68 -20.20 -2.54
C ASP A 879 24.80 -18.84 -1.85
N TYR A 880 24.90 -17.77 -2.63
CA TYR A 880 25.08 -16.41 -2.14
C TYR A 880 23.84 -15.86 -1.41
N GLU A 881 22.64 -16.31 -1.79
CA GLU A 881 21.39 -15.92 -1.10
C GLU A 881 21.11 -16.75 0.15
N SER A 882 21.95 -17.76 0.44
CA SER A 882 21.71 -18.67 1.55
C SER A 882 21.95 -17.98 2.90
N PRO A 883 21.00 -18.04 3.84
CA PRO A 883 21.18 -17.55 5.21
C PRO A 883 22.03 -18.50 6.07
N ILE A 884 22.66 -19.53 5.48
CA ILE A 884 23.45 -20.52 6.21
C ILE A 884 24.82 -19.94 6.57
N ARG A 885 25.22 -20.08 7.84
CA ARG A 885 26.60 -19.81 8.24
C ARG A 885 27.54 -20.91 7.79
N HIS A 886 28.72 -20.50 7.38
CA HIS A 886 29.83 -21.39 7.11
C HIS A 886 30.90 -21.24 8.18
N ASP A 887 31.53 -22.35 8.55
CA ASP A 887 32.77 -22.35 9.31
C ASP A 887 33.93 -22.11 8.35
N TRP A 888 34.60 -20.98 8.53
CA TRP A 888 35.66 -20.56 7.64
C TRP A 888 37.02 -21.07 8.14
N GLY A 889 37.98 -21.23 7.22
CA GLY A 889 39.32 -21.76 7.55
C GLY A 889 40.15 -20.89 8.50
N ASP A 890 39.69 -19.65 8.77
CA ASP A 890 40.28 -18.71 9.73
C ASP A 890 39.67 -18.82 11.15
N GLY A 891 38.70 -19.72 11.36
CA GLY A 891 38.00 -19.92 12.62
C GLY A 891 36.81 -18.99 12.86
N SER A 892 36.48 -18.10 11.92
CA SER A 892 35.24 -17.32 11.97
C SER A 892 34.05 -18.14 11.48
N ARG A 893 32.84 -17.77 11.93
CA ARG A 893 31.58 -18.37 11.51
C ARG A 893 30.62 -17.26 11.10
N SER A 894 30.15 -17.24 9.85
CA SER A 894 29.27 -16.18 9.33
C SER A 894 28.56 -16.62 8.05
N THR A 895 27.50 -15.92 7.66
CA THR A 895 26.93 -15.97 6.30
C THR A 895 27.92 -15.38 5.29
N ILE A 896 27.66 -15.58 3.99
CA ILE A 896 28.50 -15.05 2.91
C ILE A 896 28.41 -13.52 2.87
N LYS A 897 27.21 -12.93 2.99
CA LYS A 897 27.01 -11.47 2.93
C LYS A 897 27.67 -10.75 4.11
N ALA A 898 27.51 -11.29 5.33
CA ALA A 898 28.22 -10.75 6.49
C ALA A 898 29.75 -10.89 6.34
N ARG A 899 30.23 -12.04 5.83
CA ARG A 899 31.67 -12.24 5.59
C ARG A 899 32.22 -11.24 4.59
N LEU A 900 31.51 -11.01 3.48
CA LEU A 900 31.90 -10.06 2.45
C LEU A 900 32.11 -8.67 3.06
N MET A 901 31.16 -8.20 3.87
CA MET A 901 31.26 -6.88 4.50
C MET A 901 32.35 -6.80 5.59
N GLN A 902 32.51 -7.85 6.40
CA GLN A 902 33.46 -7.86 7.51
C GLN A 902 34.92 -8.08 7.07
N ALA A 903 35.14 -8.92 6.06
CA ALA A 903 36.47 -9.33 5.63
C ALA A 903 37.13 -8.33 4.66
N LEU A 904 36.35 -7.56 3.89
CA LEU A 904 36.87 -6.57 2.93
C LEU A 904 37.40 -5.31 3.62
N HIS A 905 38.54 -5.40 4.30
CA HIS A 905 39.28 -4.26 4.84
C HIS A 905 40.75 -4.32 4.42
N THR A 906 41.38 -3.15 4.26
CA THR A 906 42.77 -3.10 3.77
C THR A 906 43.77 -3.64 4.78
N GLN A 907 44.67 -4.52 4.37
CA GLN A 907 45.71 -5.10 5.20
C GLN A 907 46.93 -5.55 4.38
N GLY A 908 48.11 -5.64 5.00
CA GLY A 908 49.28 -6.28 4.41
C GLY A 908 49.82 -5.67 3.10
N GLY A 909 50.68 -6.42 2.42
CA GLY A 909 51.16 -6.14 1.07
C GLY A 909 50.34 -6.85 -0.01
N THR A 910 50.76 -6.71 -1.27
CA THR A 910 50.13 -7.33 -2.45
C THR A 910 50.95 -8.54 -2.87
N ASN A 911 50.55 -9.75 -2.46
CA ASN A 911 51.21 -11.02 -2.82
C ASN A 911 50.29 -11.87 -3.71
N MET A 912 50.37 -11.65 -5.02
CA MET A 912 49.43 -12.19 -6.00
C MET A 912 49.70 -13.66 -6.34
N LEU A 913 50.96 -14.09 -6.31
CA LEU A 913 51.33 -15.42 -6.83
C LEU A 913 50.64 -16.58 -6.10
N PRO A 914 50.63 -16.66 -4.76
CA PRO A 914 49.91 -17.71 -4.03
C PRO A 914 48.41 -17.65 -4.25
N ALA A 915 47.85 -16.44 -4.41
CA ALA A 915 46.44 -16.22 -4.67
C ALA A 915 46.02 -16.78 -6.03
N ILE A 916 46.72 -16.40 -7.09
CA ILE A 916 46.48 -16.88 -8.46
C ILE A 916 46.68 -18.39 -8.55
N GLN A 917 47.70 -18.94 -7.89
CA GLN A 917 47.91 -20.39 -7.83
C GLN A 917 46.75 -21.12 -7.15
N LYS A 918 46.20 -20.58 -6.05
CA LYS A 918 45.03 -21.16 -5.39
C LYS A 918 43.80 -21.10 -6.29
N ALA A 919 43.49 -19.95 -6.88
CA ALA A 919 42.33 -19.80 -7.76
C ALA A 919 42.40 -20.71 -8.98
N ALA A 920 43.58 -20.84 -9.60
CA ALA A 920 43.81 -21.79 -10.69
C ALA A 920 43.64 -23.24 -10.22
N ALA A 921 44.17 -23.62 -9.06
CA ALA A 921 43.99 -24.97 -8.53
C ALA A 921 42.52 -25.31 -8.24
N ASP A 922 41.76 -24.34 -7.71
CA ASP A 922 40.32 -24.51 -7.46
C ASP A 922 39.54 -24.61 -8.78
N LEU A 923 39.81 -23.74 -9.76
CA LEU A 923 39.18 -23.82 -11.09
C LEU A 923 39.51 -25.12 -11.82
N ASN A 924 40.77 -25.57 -11.81
CA ASN A 924 41.16 -26.84 -12.40
C ASN A 924 40.45 -28.03 -11.71
N ARG A 925 40.29 -27.98 -10.38
CA ARG A 925 39.52 -29.00 -9.64
C ARG A 925 38.06 -29.02 -10.05
N GLU A 926 37.41 -27.86 -10.15
CA GLU A 926 36.02 -27.76 -10.61
C GLU A 926 35.87 -28.26 -12.05
N MET A 927 36.81 -27.92 -12.94
CA MET A 927 36.82 -28.40 -14.33
C MET A 927 36.93 -29.93 -14.45
N LEU A 928 37.56 -30.63 -13.49
CA LEU A 928 37.58 -32.09 -13.47
C LEU A 928 36.19 -32.68 -13.19
N GLU A 929 35.41 -32.04 -12.32
CA GLU A 929 34.04 -32.43 -12.01
C GLU A 929 33.06 -31.95 -13.09
N TYR A 930 33.38 -30.82 -13.73
CA TYR A 930 32.55 -30.09 -14.68
C TYR A 930 33.30 -29.81 -16.01
N PRO A 931 33.72 -30.85 -16.76
CA PRO A 931 34.58 -30.69 -17.94
C PRO A 931 33.92 -29.97 -19.13
N ASP A 932 32.59 -29.85 -19.09
CA ASP A 932 31.79 -29.15 -20.10
C ASP A 932 31.55 -27.67 -19.75
N TYR A 933 32.24 -27.11 -18.76
CA TYR A 933 32.11 -25.70 -18.39
C TYR A 933 33.23 -24.88 -19.04
N ALA A 934 32.91 -23.69 -19.53
CA ALA A 934 33.92 -22.65 -19.70
C ALA A 934 34.36 -22.16 -18.32
N SER A 935 35.61 -21.75 -18.17
CA SER A 935 36.13 -21.24 -16.90
C SER A 935 36.88 -19.94 -17.11
N ALA A 936 36.65 -18.98 -16.22
CA ALA A 936 37.28 -17.67 -16.24
C ALA A 936 37.75 -17.22 -14.85
N PHE A 937 38.83 -16.46 -14.85
CA PHE A 937 39.40 -15.81 -13.68
C PHE A 937 39.31 -14.28 -13.84
N TYR A 938 38.65 -13.64 -12.87
CA TYR A 938 38.47 -12.20 -12.80
C TYR A 938 39.28 -11.63 -11.64
N PHE A 939 40.23 -10.75 -11.95
CA PHE A 939 41.04 -10.05 -10.96
C PHE A 939 40.57 -8.61 -10.78
N ILE A 940 40.36 -8.18 -9.54
CA ILE A 940 40.01 -6.81 -9.14
C ILE A 940 41.14 -6.28 -8.25
N GLY A 941 41.89 -5.27 -8.70
CA GLY A 941 42.99 -4.68 -7.91
C GLY A 941 43.57 -3.41 -8.53
N ASP A 942 44.53 -2.78 -7.86
CA ASP A 942 44.97 -1.42 -8.20
C ASP A 942 46.46 -1.23 -8.57
N GLY A 943 47.26 -2.30 -8.62
CA GLY A 943 48.70 -2.17 -8.87
C GLY A 943 49.52 -3.46 -9.00
N GLU A 944 50.85 -3.34 -8.89
CA GLU A 944 51.84 -4.42 -9.04
C GLU A 944 51.92 -5.35 -7.83
N ASP A 945 52.47 -6.56 -8.03
CA ASP A 945 52.87 -7.45 -6.96
C ASP A 945 54.07 -6.89 -6.18
N THR A 946 53.87 -6.63 -4.88
CA THR A 946 54.89 -6.04 -4.00
C THR A 946 56.01 -7.00 -3.58
N GLN A 947 55.88 -8.29 -3.92
CA GLN A 947 56.85 -9.35 -3.59
C GLN A 947 57.79 -9.68 -4.76
N GLY A 948 57.67 -8.99 -5.90
CA GLY A 948 58.53 -9.17 -7.06
C GLY A 948 58.21 -10.43 -7.88
N ASN A 949 57.00 -10.95 -7.78
CA ASN A 949 56.56 -12.17 -8.47
C ASN A 949 56.04 -11.93 -9.89
N SER A 950 55.97 -10.68 -10.38
CA SER A 950 55.33 -10.31 -11.65
C SER A 950 55.75 -11.19 -12.84
N GLN A 951 57.04 -11.49 -12.98
CA GLN A 951 57.53 -12.38 -14.05
C GLN A 951 57.08 -13.83 -13.85
N GLN A 952 57.14 -14.34 -12.63
CA GLN A 952 56.72 -15.72 -12.32
C GLN A 952 55.22 -15.91 -12.52
N ILE A 953 54.41 -14.89 -12.18
CA ILE A 953 52.97 -14.88 -12.42
C ILE A 953 52.69 -14.89 -13.92
N SER A 954 53.35 -14.02 -14.69
CA SER A 954 53.17 -13.97 -16.16
C SER A 954 53.59 -15.29 -16.83
N GLU A 955 54.67 -15.93 -16.36
CA GLU A 955 55.07 -17.26 -16.83
C GLU A 955 54.03 -18.33 -16.44
N PHE A 956 53.49 -18.28 -15.22
CA PHE A 956 52.46 -19.21 -14.75
C PHE A 956 51.15 -19.09 -15.55
N LEU A 957 50.65 -17.88 -15.79
CA LEU A 957 49.43 -17.61 -16.57
C LEU A 957 49.53 -18.12 -18.02
N ARG A 958 50.73 -18.23 -18.58
CA ARG A 958 50.98 -18.76 -19.93
C ARG A 958 50.99 -20.30 -19.99
N LEU A 959 51.21 -20.98 -18.87
CA LEU A 959 51.27 -22.43 -18.81
C LEU A 959 49.84 -23.01 -18.76
N ARG A 960 49.40 -23.63 -19.86
CA ARG A 960 48.06 -24.25 -19.96
C ARG A 960 47.96 -25.67 -19.35
N GLU A 961 49.02 -26.17 -18.71
CA GLU A 961 49.01 -27.51 -18.08
C GLU A 961 48.22 -27.48 -16.77
N GLU A 962 47.13 -28.25 -16.65
CA GLU A 962 46.26 -28.28 -15.45
C GLU A 962 46.98 -28.72 -14.17
N GLU A 963 48.01 -29.58 -14.25
CA GLU A 963 48.73 -30.09 -13.06
C GLU A 963 49.81 -29.13 -12.52
N ARG A 964 50.30 -28.18 -13.32
CA ARG A 964 51.50 -27.38 -13.01
C ARG A 964 51.42 -25.90 -13.42
N GLY A 965 50.38 -25.52 -14.16
CA GLY A 965 50.18 -24.20 -14.73
C GLY A 965 48.81 -23.64 -14.37
N PHE A 966 48.45 -22.55 -15.04
CA PHE A 966 47.16 -21.88 -14.85
C PHE A 966 45.99 -22.69 -15.42
N GLY A 967 46.21 -23.49 -16.46
CA GLY A 967 45.17 -24.29 -17.11
C GLY A 967 44.57 -23.59 -18.34
N GLY A 968 43.45 -24.12 -18.85
CA GLY A 968 42.75 -23.61 -20.04
C GLY A 968 41.81 -22.43 -19.78
N HIS A 969 41.86 -21.81 -18.60
CA HIS A 969 40.92 -20.79 -18.17
C HIS A 969 41.14 -19.44 -18.87
N MET A 970 40.05 -18.69 -19.05
CA MET A 970 40.07 -17.30 -19.51
C MET A 970 40.55 -16.38 -18.38
N VAL A 971 41.20 -15.27 -18.74
CA VAL A 971 41.79 -14.33 -17.77
C VAL A 971 41.28 -12.93 -18.08
N SER A 972 40.80 -12.23 -17.05
CA SER A 972 40.43 -10.82 -17.14
C SER A 972 40.88 -10.10 -15.87
N ALA A 973 41.68 -9.06 -16.04
CA ALA A 973 42.15 -8.18 -14.97
C ALA A 973 41.49 -6.81 -15.14
N ILE A 974 40.65 -6.46 -14.18
CA ILE A 974 39.75 -5.32 -14.25
C ILE A 974 40.10 -4.36 -13.13
N MET A 975 40.28 -3.09 -13.45
CA MET A 975 40.63 -2.11 -12.43
C MET A 975 39.97 -0.74 -12.64
N LEU A 976 39.69 -0.08 -11.53
CA LEU A 976 39.27 1.31 -11.48
C LEU A 976 40.52 2.17 -11.26
N GLY A 977 40.86 3.02 -12.23
CA GLY A 977 42.14 3.72 -12.22
C GLY A 977 42.44 4.50 -13.48
N ASP A 978 43.71 4.84 -13.66
CA ASP A 978 44.21 5.53 -14.84
C ASP A 978 45.12 4.65 -15.71
N GLU A 979 45.39 5.15 -16.91
CA GLU A 979 46.22 4.47 -17.92
C GLU A 979 47.61 4.04 -17.39
N PRO A 980 48.35 4.85 -16.59
CA PRO A 980 49.57 4.39 -15.92
C PRO A 980 49.39 3.10 -15.12
N GLN A 981 48.32 2.99 -14.33
CA GLN A 981 48.11 1.80 -13.52
C GLN A 981 47.72 0.58 -14.38
N ARG A 982 46.99 0.78 -15.48
CA ARG A 982 46.73 -0.28 -16.47
C ARG A 982 48.02 -0.87 -17.03
N ILE A 983 49.00 -0.02 -17.37
CA ILE A 983 50.28 -0.45 -17.95
C ILE A 983 51.02 -1.38 -16.98
N GLU A 984 50.98 -1.08 -15.68
CA GLU A 984 51.62 -1.89 -14.65
C GLU A 984 50.94 -3.25 -14.48
N LEU A 985 49.60 -3.28 -14.45
CA LEU A 985 48.83 -4.53 -14.38
C LEU A 985 48.97 -5.39 -15.65
N ALA A 986 49.03 -4.74 -16.83
CA ALA A 986 49.22 -5.39 -18.12
C ALA A 986 50.59 -6.09 -18.27
N LYS A 987 51.61 -5.69 -17.50
CA LYS A 987 52.90 -6.43 -17.46
C LYS A 987 52.73 -7.84 -16.90
N ILE A 988 51.73 -8.05 -16.04
CA ILE A 988 51.43 -9.32 -15.39
C ILE A 988 50.43 -10.11 -16.24
N PHE A 989 49.28 -9.50 -16.56
CA PHE A 989 48.13 -10.19 -17.16
C PHE A 989 48.07 -10.13 -18.70
N GLY A 990 48.89 -9.28 -19.33
CA GLY A 990 48.83 -8.99 -20.77
C GLY A 990 47.86 -7.84 -21.08
N ASP A 991 48.16 -7.08 -22.14
CA ASP A 991 47.37 -5.90 -22.52
C ASP A 991 45.97 -6.30 -23.00
N GLU A 992 45.87 -7.45 -23.66
CA GLU A 992 44.62 -8.03 -24.16
C GLU A 992 43.65 -8.49 -23.07
N ASN A 993 44.14 -8.67 -21.83
CA ASN A 993 43.35 -9.14 -20.69
C ASN A 993 43.17 -8.07 -19.61
N THR A 994 43.69 -6.85 -19.83
CA THR A 994 43.70 -5.80 -18.80
C THR A 994 42.79 -4.64 -19.20
N THR A 995 41.81 -4.35 -18.36
CA THR A 995 40.83 -3.29 -18.57
C THR A 995 40.93 -2.25 -17.45
N VAL A 996 40.98 -0.97 -17.81
CA VAL A 996 40.93 0.15 -16.86
C VAL A 996 39.73 1.04 -17.16
N ALA A 997 38.98 1.40 -16.12
CA ALA A 997 37.88 2.36 -16.24
C ALA A 997 38.06 3.55 -15.28
N PRO A 998 37.68 4.77 -15.71
CA PRO A 998 37.80 5.97 -14.89
C PRO A 998 36.67 6.13 -13.85
N ASN A 999 35.58 5.39 -13.99
CA ASN A 999 34.43 5.40 -13.08
C ASN A 999 33.76 4.02 -13.01
N PHE A 1000 32.90 3.83 -12.02
CA PHE A 1000 32.26 2.55 -11.73
C PHE A 1000 31.32 2.06 -12.84
N ASP A 1001 30.46 2.91 -13.39
CA ASP A 1001 29.52 2.51 -14.46
C ASP A 1001 30.26 2.00 -15.70
N THR A 1002 31.34 2.69 -16.08
CA THR A 1002 32.19 2.30 -17.21
C THR A 1002 32.92 0.98 -16.91
N LEU A 1003 33.33 0.76 -15.66
CA LEU A 1003 33.96 -0.49 -15.22
C LEU A 1003 33.00 -1.66 -15.37
N ILE A 1004 31.77 -1.51 -14.89
CA ILE A 1004 30.72 -2.52 -15.02
C ILE A 1004 30.43 -2.80 -16.50
N GLU A 1005 30.27 -1.75 -17.30
CA GLU A 1005 29.99 -1.90 -18.73
C GLU A 1005 31.08 -2.68 -19.47
N GLN A 1006 32.34 -2.28 -19.30
CA GLN A 1006 33.46 -2.97 -19.93
C GLN A 1006 33.63 -4.40 -19.40
N SER A 1007 33.42 -4.61 -18.10
CA SER A 1007 33.45 -5.94 -17.51
C SER A 1007 32.38 -6.87 -18.10
N MET A 1008 31.16 -6.37 -18.31
CA MET A 1008 30.04 -7.18 -18.79
C MET A 1008 30.14 -7.50 -20.27
N TYR A 1009 30.63 -6.56 -21.09
CA TYR A 1009 30.98 -6.87 -22.48
C TYR A 1009 32.08 -7.92 -22.57
N LYS A 1010 33.10 -7.84 -21.71
CA LYS A 1010 34.15 -8.86 -21.67
C LYS A 1010 33.60 -10.24 -21.27
N PHE A 1011 32.69 -10.28 -20.31
CA PHE A 1011 31.99 -11.51 -19.92
C PHE A 1011 31.15 -12.10 -21.07
N ASP A 1012 30.44 -11.27 -21.83
CA ASP A 1012 29.70 -11.71 -23.05
C ASP A 1012 30.66 -12.28 -24.10
N GLU A 1013 31.77 -11.59 -24.38
CA GLU A 1013 32.81 -12.07 -25.32
C GLU A 1013 33.37 -13.44 -24.91
N ASP A 1014 33.61 -13.64 -23.61
CA ASP A 1014 34.12 -14.90 -23.06
C ASP A 1014 33.09 -16.05 -23.24
N ILE A 1015 31.79 -15.76 -23.07
CA ILE A 1015 30.71 -16.71 -23.35
C ILE A 1015 30.62 -17.03 -24.85
N GLU A 1016 30.69 -16.03 -25.72
CA GLU A 1016 30.63 -16.21 -27.17
C GLU A 1016 31.82 -17.01 -27.69
N ALA A 1017 33.03 -16.73 -27.19
CA ALA A 1017 34.24 -17.49 -27.52
C ALA A 1017 34.10 -18.98 -27.13
N TYR A 1018 33.51 -19.26 -25.98
CA TYR A 1018 33.20 -20.63 -25.56
C TYR A 1018 32.18 -21.32 -26.49
N LEU A 1019 31.09 -20.62 -26.83
CA LEU A 1019 30.05 -21.16 -27.71
C LEU A 1019 30.57 -21.45 -29.13
N ALA A 1020 31.48 -20.61 -29.63
CA ALA A 1020 32.13 -20.78 -30.93
C ALA A 1020 32.99 -22.05 -31.02
N ASP A 1021 33.66 -22.46 -29.94
CA ASP A 1021 34.49 -23.68 -29.91
C ASP A 1021 33.64 -24.97 -29.82
N LYS A 1022 32.37 -24.85 -29.41
CA LYS A 1022 31.43 -25.98 -29.27
C LYS A 1022 30.47 -26.16 -30.45
N THR A 1023 30.43 -25.24 -31.42
CA THR A 1023 29.49 -25.23 -32.56
C THR A 1023 30.01 -25.93 -33.84
N ILE A 1024 31.00 -26.84 -33.75
CA ILE A 1024 31.52 -27.63 -34.89
C ILE A 1024 30.62 -28.83 -35.23
#